data_AF-A0A9Q0MLG0-F1
#
_entry.id   AF-A0A9Q0MLG0-F1
#
_cell.length_a   1.000
_cell.length_b   1.000
_cell.length_c   1.000
_cell.angle_alpha   90.00
_cell.angle_beta   90.00
_cell.angle_gamma   90.00
#
_symmetry.space_group_name_H-M   'P 1'
#
loop_
_entity.id
_entity.type
_entity.pdbx_description
1 polymer ?
#
loop_
_entity_poly.entity_id
_entity_poly.type
_entity_poly.pdbx_seq_one_letter_code
_entity_poly.pdbx_strand_id
1 'polypeptide(L)'
;MIKVRSFFLVNSCVCELFGRTNSSARFIALRKLSTTSTMEANSNSPRVTVDESRRFMIDCFTASKTPPSHAKQMADLLVEADYRGHFSHGMNRLEMYINELNDGIADGFAVPTILKETPATAWVDGENGLGAVVGNFCMDLAIQKAKNVGVGWVCAKRSNHYGIAGWYTLRALDQGLMGMSMTNTSPIMTPTRSKEAALGTNPISFAAPANNGDSFVLDMATTAVAVGKIEIKKRKNEPCPIGWAQDVEGNVTTDPHVAFDAGCLMPLGGSENTSGYKGYGLAGMVEILCGISAGSNFSTKVRKWAHSGNTSEANLGQVFIAIDPNCFAPGFADRMCELNNICRNLSRIQQDLPVLVAGDPERFHMEKIDKEGGLVHGMNRLEMYINELNDGTADGFAVPTILKETPATAWVDGENGLGAVVGNFCMDLAIQKAKNVGVGWVCAKRSNHYGIAGWYTLRALDQGLMGMSMTNTSPIMTPTRSKEAALGTNPISFAAPANNGDSFVLDMATTAVAVGKIEIKKRKNEPCPIGWAQDVEGNPVTDPHVAFDAGCLMPLGGSENTSGYKGYGLAGMVEILCGISAGSKFSTKVRKWAHSGNTSEADLGQVFIAIDPNCFAPGFTDRLSEMNNICRSSSRIDPEVPVLVAGDPERIHMEKIDKEGGLVYSEDQLKTCENLSKKLNVQPLKFV
;
A
#
# COMPACT_ATOMS: atom_id res chain seq x y z
N MET A 1 -31.78 8.25 35.97
CA MET A 1 -32.00 7.83 37.38
C MET A 1 -31.57 6.37 37.52
N ILE A 2 -31.11 5.93 38.69
CA ILE A 2 -30.36 4.66 38.86
C ILE A 2 -31.28 3.44 38.96
N LYS A 3 -30.95 2.32 38.27
CA LYS A 3 -30.86 0.98 38.88
C LYS A 3 -30.23 -0.11 38.00
N VAL A 4 -29.04 -0.55 38.43
CA VAL A 4 -28.47 -1.88 38.16
C VAL A 4 -29.23 -2.93 38.99
N ARG A 5 -29.36 -4.18 38.49
CA ARG A 5 -29.49 -5.35 39.37
C ARG A 5 -28.99 -6.64 38.72
N SER A 6 -28.14 -7.36 39.44
CA SER A 6 -27.55 -8.64 39.06
C SER A 6 -28.44 -9.82 39.45
N PHE A 7 -28.19 -11.00 38.85
CA PHE A 7 -28.52 -12.30 39.44
C PHE A 7 -27.33 -13.28 39.32
N PHE A 8 -27.44 -14.48 39.89
CA PHE A 8 -26.35 -15.10 40.65
C PHE A 8 -26.25 -16.64 40.50
N LEU A 9 -25.06 -17.19 40.78
CA LEU A 9 -24.74 -18.54 41.28
C LEU A 9 -24.91 -19.78 40.34
N VAL A 10 -23.76 -20.29 39.89
CA VAL A 10 -23.16 -21.60 40.25
C VAL A 10 -23.99 -22.90 40.16
N ASN A 11 -23.38 -23.92 39.55
CA ASN A 11 -23.45 -25.31 40.05
C ASN A 11 -22.14 -26.08 39.76
N SER A 12 -21.88 -27.22 40.43
CA SER A 12 -20.53 -27.85 40.46
C SER A 12 -20.49 -29.38 40.62
N CYS A 13 -19.53 -30.03 39.94
CA CYS A 13 -18.86 -31.32 40.21
C CYS A 13 -17.66 -31.42 39.24
N VAL A 14 -16.41 -31.79 39.57
CA VAL A 14 -15.82 -32.77 40.51
C VAL A 14 -15.79 -34.21 39.96
N CYS A 15 -14.62 -34.64 39.47
CA CYS A 15 -13.95 -35.91 39.81
C CYS A 15 -12.49 -35.91 39.31
N GLU A 16 -11.58 -36.51 40.07
CA GLU A 16 -10.14 -36.67 39.75
C GLU A 16 -9.83 -38.08 39.24
N LEU A 17 -8.63 -38.29 38.68
CA LEU A 17 -7.82 -39.49 38.95
C LEU A 17 -6.33 -39.29 38.61
N PHE A 18 -5.46 -40.15 39.14
CA PHE A 18 -4.02 -39.89 39.36
C PHE A 18 -3.06 -40.52 38.35
N GLY A 19 -1.85 -39.95 38.22
CA GLY A 19 -0.68 -40.57 37.58
C GLY A 19 0.63 -39.80 37.75
N ARG A 20 1.46 -40.16 38.76
CA ARG A 20 2.81 -39.59 39.01
C ARG A 20 3.86 -40.72 39.07
N THR A 21 5.08 -40.44 38.58
CA THR A 21 6.34 -40.98 39.15
C THR A 21 7.55 -40.10 38.78
N ASN A 22 8.65 -40.18 39.54
CA ASN A 22 9.80 -39.26 39.49
C ASN A 22 11.15 -39.95 39.19
N SER A 23 12.09 -39.20 38.60
CA SER A 23 13.55 -39.22 38.90
C SER A 23 14.22 -38.03 38.20
N SER A 24 14.78 -36.99 38.86
CA SER A 24 16.00 -36.92 39.70
C SER A 24 17.29 -37.42 39.01
N ALA A 25 18.46 -36.75 39.02
CA ALA A 25 18.93 -35.38 39.34
C ALA A 25 20.44 -35.31 38.90
N ARG A 26 21.35 -34.33 39.15
CA ARG A 26 21.42 -33.04 39.87
C ARG A 26 22.72 -32.29 39.45
N PHE A 27 22.73 -31.00 39.10
CA PHE A 27 23.90 -30.08 39.28
C PHE A 27 23.47 -28.59 39.17
N ILE A 28 24.34 -27.65 39.59
CA ILE A 28 23.96 -26.28 40.03
C ILE A 28 24.94 -25.18 39.53
N ALA A 29 24.41 -23.97 39.33
CA ALA A 29 25.06 -22.69 38.94
C ALA A 29 25.47 -22.59 37.45
N LEU A 30 25.20 -21.48 36.73
CA LEU A 30 25.40 -20.07 37.11
C LEU A 30 24.23 -19.11 36.74
N ARG A 31 24.40 -17.82 37.10
CA ARG A 31 23.36 -16.77 37.22
C ARG A 31 22.81 -16.22 35.88
N LYS A 32 21.51 -15.86 35.91
CA LYS A 32 20.81 -14.76 35.21
C LYS A 32 21.42 -14.22 33.90
N LEU A 33 20.70 -14.38 32.78
CA LEU A 33 20.77 -13.46 31.64
C LEU A 33 19.37 -13.18 31.05
N SER A 34 19.05 -11.89 30.91
CA SER A 34 18.04 -11.27 30.03
C SER A 34 16.74 -12.03 29.73
N THR A 35 15.70 -11.79 30.55
CA THR A 35 14.32 -11.71 30.02
C THR A 35 14.25 -10.52 29.06
N THR A 36 14.03 -10.76 27.77
CA THR A 36 13.84 -9.68 26.78
C THR A 36 12.55 -8.92 27.03
N SER A 37 12.65 -7.70 27.55
CA SER A 37 11.49 -6.85 27.78
C SER A 37 10.90 -6.34 26.46
N THR A 38 9.76 -6.91 26.07
CA THR A 38 8.80 -6.21 25.20
C THR A 38 8.45 -4.86 25.81
N MET A 39 8.29 -3.84 24.98
CA MET A 39 7.74 -2.56 25.43
C MET A 39 6.26 -2.72 25.75
N GLU A 40 5.94 -2.91 27.02
CA GLU A 40 4.63 -2.49 27.55
C GLU A 40 4.58 -0.96 27.44
N ALA A 41 3.65 -0.44 26.65
CA ALA A 41 3.31 0.98 26.62
C ALA A 41 2.03 1.21 27.44
N ASN A 42 1.96 2.35 28.11
CA ASN A 42 0.84 2.66 29.01
C ASN A 42 -0.52 2.69 28.28
N SER A 43 -1.58 2.38 29.02
CA SER A 43 -2.99 2.29 28.60
C SER A 43 -3.64 3.59 28.11
N ASN A 44 -2.86 4.62 27.77
CA ASN A 44 -3.30 6.01 27.63
C ASN A 44 -2.92 6.63 26.26
N SER A 45 -2.69 5.81 25.23
CA SER A 45 -2.39 6.28 23.87
C SER A 45 -3.62 6.20 22.94
N PRO A 46 -3.90 7.22 22.09
CA PRO A 46 -5.28 7.69 21.98
C PRO A 46 -5.88 7.80 20.55
N ARG A 47 -7.22 7.79 20.45
CA ARG A 47 -8.01 7.65 19.19
C ARG A 47 -8.67 8.95 18.70
N VAL A 48 -9.05 8.98 17.41
CA VAL A 48 -9.85 10.04 16.76
C VAL A 48 -11.21 9.49 16.30
N THR A 49 -12.30 10.21 16.57
CA THR A 49 -13.66 9.79 16.15
C THR A 49 -13.93 10.04 14.66
N VAL A 50 -14.83 9.23 14.08
CA VAL A 50 -15.28 9.34 12.68
C VAL A 50 -15.75 10.77 12.32
N ASP A 51 -16.50 11.42 13.21
CA ASP A 51 -17.01 12.78 12.98
C ASP A 51 -15.93 13.86 13.04
N GLU A 52 -14.90 13.70 13.87
CA GLU A 52 -13.76 14.63 13.94
C GLU A 52 -12.86 14.49 12.69
N SER A 53 -12.65 13.26 12.21
CA SER A 53 -12.02 13.00 10.91
C SER A 53 -12.79 13.63 9.75
N ARG A 54 -14.13 13.51 9.76
CA ARG A 54 -14.99 14.16 8.74
C ARG A 54 -14.88 15.68 8.80
N ARG A 55 -14.96 16.27 10.00
CA ARG A 55 -14.78 17.73 10.21
C ARG A 55 -13.45 18.21 9.65
N PHE A 56 -12.35 17.56 10.04
CA PHE A 56 -11.01 17.94 9.60
C PHE A 56 -10.88 17.93 8.07
N MET A 57 -11.39 16.90 7.40
CA MET A 57 -11.37 16.84 5.94
C MET A 57 -12.25 17.91 5.28
N ILE A 58 -13.45 18.20 5.81
CA ILE A 58 -14.29 19.31 5.34
C ILE A 58 -13.56 20.65 5.45
N ASP A 59 -12.90 20.92 6.58
CA ASP A 59 -12.17 22.16 6.81
C ASP A 59 -10.99 22.29 5.83
N CYS A 60 -10.23 21.22 5.59
CA CYS A 60 -9.15 21.19 4.60
C CYS A 60 -9.66 21.48 3.18
N PHE A 61 -10.71 20.77 2.71
CA PHE A 61 -11.27 21.01 1.38
C PHE A 61 -11.83 22.44 1.25
N THR A 62 -12.50 22.94 2.28
CA THR A 62 -13.06 24.30 2.28
C THR A 62 -11.97 25.38 2.21
N ALA A 63 -10.81 25.14 2.82
CA ALA A 63 -9.64 26.02 2.68
C ALA A 63 -9.02 25.97 1.27
N SER A 64 -9.11 24.84 0.57
CA SER A 64 -8.57 24.63 -0.78
C SER A 64 -9.64 24.67 -1.86
N LYS A 65 -10.12 25.89 -2.14
CA LYS A 65 -10.93 26.25 -3.32
C LYS A 65 -12.17 25.38 -3.57
N THR A 66 -12.78 24.80 -2.54
CA THR A 66 -13.91 23.87 -2.69
C THR A 66 -15.12 24.36 -1.88
N PRO A 67 -16.33 24.47 -2.45
CA PRO A 67 -17.55 24.79 -1.69
C PRO A 67 -17.84 23.76 -0.60
N PRO A 68 -18.43 24.14 0.56
CA PRO A 68 -18.74 23.22 1.65
C PRO A 68 -19.58 21.99 1.24
N SER A 69 -20.44 22.12 0.22
CA SER A 69 -21.22 21.02 -0.36
C SER A 69 -20.37 19.98 -1.09
N HIS A 70 -19.27 20.39 -1.72
CA HIS A 70 -18.34 19.51 -2.42
C HIS A 70 -17.28 18.97 -1.44
N ALA A 71 -16.82 19.81 -0.50
CA ALA A 71 -15.96 19.43 0.61
C ALA A 71 -16.56 18.31 1.46
N LYS A 72 -17.87 18.39 1.78
CA LYS A 72 -18.58 17.30 2.48
C LYS A 72 -18.60 16.00 1.67
N GLN A 73 -18.89 16.07 0.37
CA GLN A 73 -18.94 14.86 -0.48
C GLN A 73 -17.59 14.15 -0.58
N MET A 74 -16.49 14.90 -0.66
CA MET A 74 -15.15 14.33 -0.55
C MET A 74 -14.90 13.74 0.84
N ALA A 75 -15.19 14.47 1.91
CA ALA A 75 -14.96 14.00 3.27
C ALA A 75 -15.77 12.74 3.61
N ASP A 76 -17.04 12.66 3.19
CA ASP A 76 -17.87 11.46 3.38
C ASP A 76 -17.26 10.23 2.66
N LEU A 77 -16.85 10.39 1.39
CA LEU A 77 -16.19 9.34 0.59
C LEU A 77 -14.90 8.83 1.26
N LEU A 78 -14.03 9.74 1.71
CA LEU A 78 -12.75 9.36 2.34
C LEU A 78 -12.95 8.74 3.73
N VAL A 79 -13.93 9.22 4.50
CA VAL A 79 -14.33 8.60 5.77
C VAL A 79 -14.88 7.19 5.55
N GLU A 80 -15.74 6.98 4.55
CA GLU A 80 -16.32 5.66 4.27
C GLU A 80 -15.22 4.66 3.86
N ALA A 81 -14.23 5.11 3.09
CA ALA A 81 -13.07 4.29 2.74
C ALA A 81 -12.26 3.87 3.97
N ASP A 82 -11.95 4.78 4.91
CA ASP A 82 -11.25 4.40 6.15
C ASP A 82 -12.13 3.54 7.08
N TYR A 83 -13.43 3.82 7.16
CA TYR A 83 -14.40 3.08 7.98
C TYR A 83 -14.58 1.63 7.53
N ARG A 84 -14.45 1.35 6.23
CA ARG A 84 -14.44 0.01 5.63
C ARG A 84 -13.05 -0.65 5.57
N GLY A 85 -11.99 0.03 5.99
CA GLY A 85 -10.61 -0.47 5.96
C GLY A 85 -9.89 -0.31 4.62
N HIS A 86 -10.48 0.41 3.67
CA HIS A 86 -9.89 0.77 2.37
C HIS A 86 -8.97 2.00 2.49
N PHE A 87 -8.07 2.01 3.49
CA PHE A 87 -7.21 3.14 3.88
C PHE A 87 -6.38 3.75 2.73
N SER A 88 -6.14 2.98 1.66
CA SER A 88 -5.46 3.42 0.43
C SER A 88 -6.26 4.44 -0.40
N HIS A 89 -7.53 4.66 -0.07
CA HIS A 89 -8.47 5.58 -0.72
C HIS A 89 -9.21 6.50 0.28
N GLY A 90 -8.83 6.47 1.57
CA GLY A 90 -9.38 7.34 2.62
C GLY A 90 -8.50 8.56 2.93
N MET A 91 -8.34 8.93 4.20
CA MET A 91 -7.62 10.15 4.65
C MET A 91 -6.18 10.21 4.12
N ASN A 92 -5.52 9.07 3.85
CA ASN A 92 -4.20 9.01 3.20
C ASN A 92 -4.18 9.61 1.76
N ARG A 93 -5.34 9.98 1.19
CA ARG A 93 -5.46 10.70 -0.08
C ARG A 93 -5.82 12.18 0.05
N LEU A 94 -6.04 12.69 1.27
CA LEU A 94 -6.44 14.09 1.48
C LEU A 94 -5.45 15.07 0.82
N GLU A 95 -4.16 14.91 1.09
CA GLU A 95 -3.08 15.73 0.52
C GLU A 95 -3.09 15.75 -1.01
N MET A 96 -3.27 14.58 -1.65
CA MET A 96 -3.33 14.45 -3.10
C MET A 96 -4.44 15.32 -3.71
N TYR A 97 -5.66 15.24 -3.16
CA TYR A 97 -6.78 16.03 -3.66
C TYR A 97 -6.62 17.53 -3.39
N ILE A 98 -6.08 17.89 -2.23
CA ILE A 98 -5.76 19.29 -1.89
C ILE A 98 -4.75 19.88 -2.88
N ASN A 99 -3.76 19.10 -3.31
CA ASN A 99 -2.78 19.53 -4.29
C ASN A 99 -3.42 19.65 -5.69
N GLU A 100 -4.21 18.66 -6.14
CA GLU A 100 -4.96 18.76 -7.41
C GLU A 100 -5.87 20.01 -7.50
N LEU A 101 -6.47 20.44 -6.39
CA LEU A 101 -7.27 21.66 -6.28
C LEU A 101 -6.42 22.94 -6.28
N ASN A 102 -5.23 22.90 -5.66
CA ASN A 102 -4.31 24.02 -5.63
C ASN A 102 -3.70 24.29 -7.02
N ASP A 103 -3.40 23.24 -7.79
CA ASP A 103 -2.84 23.33 -9.15
C ASP A 103 -3.89 23.64 -10.23
N GLY A 104 -5.17 23.43 -9.94
CA GLY A 104 -6.24 23.48 -10.94
C GLY A 104 -6.30 22.24 -11.83
N ILE A 105 -5.64 21.15 -11.43
CA ILE A 105 -5.81 19.81 -12.01
C ILE A 105 -7.26 19.36 -11.89
N ALA A 106 -7.91 19.66 -10.76
CA ALA A 106 -9.35 19.48 -10.55
C ALA A 106 -9.97 20.83 -10.14
N ASP A 107 -11.19 21.10 -10.61
CA ASP A 107 -11.95 22.27 -10.17
C ASP A 107 -12.88 21.89 -9.00
N GLY A 108 -12.64 22.51 -7.84
CA GLY A 108 -13.48 22.35 -6.66
C GLY A 108 -14.87 22.96 -6.82
N PHE A 109 -15.06 23.93 -7.72
CA PHE A 109 -16.32 24.61 -7.98
C PHE A 109 -17.17 23.98 -9.10
N ALA A 110 -16.61 23.05 -9.88
CA ALA A 110 -17.28 22.44 -11.01
C ALA A 110 -18.62 21.77 -10.65
N VAL A 111 -19.62 21.98 -11.49
CA VAL A 111 -20.97 21.42 -11.37
C VAL A 111 -21.24 20.55 -12.59
N PRO A 112 -21.46 19.23 -12.44
CA PRO A 112 -21.67 18.33 -13.58
C PRO A 112 -22.90 18.72 -14.43
N THR A 113 -22.80 18.55 -15.75
CA THR A 113 -23.85 18.94 -16.70
C THR A 113 -24.34 17.75 -17.54
N ILE A 114 -25.65 17.62 -17.74
CA ILE A 114 -26.22 16.57 -18.61
C ILE A 114 -26.12 17.04 -20.06
N LEU A 115 -25.29 16.35 -20.86
CA LEU A 115 -25.10 16.63 -22.28
C LEU A 115 -26.19 15.98 -23.15
N LYS A 116 -26.70 14.83 -22.73
CA LYS A 116 -27.73 14.06 -23.44
C LYS A 116 -28.40 13.07 -22.49
N GLU A 117 -29.70 12.84 -22.62
CA GLU A 117 -30.39 11.79 -21.87
C GLU A 117 -31.51 11.09 -22.65
N THR A 118 -31.96 9.98 -22.09
CA THR A 118 -33.19 9.24 -22.42
C THR A 118 -33.88 8.85 -21.09
N PRO A 119 -35.07 8.22 -21.09
CA PRO A 119 -35.68 7.76 -19.84
C PRO A 119 -34.78 6.85 -19.01
N ALA A 120 -33.98 5.98 -19.66
CA ALA A 120 -33.12 4.98 -19.01
C ALA A 120 -31.62 5.34 -19.01
N THR A 121 -31.18 6.37 -19.74
CA THR A 121 -29.74 6.68 -19.88
C THR A 121 -29.41 8.18 -19.76
N ALA A 122 -28.17 8.52 -19.41
CA ALA A 122 -27.62 9.86 -19.58
C ALA A 122 -26.12 9.87 -19.86
N TRP A 123 -25.66 10.96 -20.48
CA TRP A 123 -24.26 11.31 -20.70
C TRP A 123 -23.98 12.67 -20.06
N VAL A 124 -22.90 12.75 -19.27
CA VAL A 124 -22.58 13.88 -18.38
C VAL A 124 -21.18 14.42 -18.68
N ASP A 125 -21.01 15.74 -18.64
CA ASP A 125 -19.71 16.38 -18.48
C ASP A 125 -19.45 16.61 -16.98
N GLY A 126 -18.33 16.13 -16.47
CA GLY A 126 -17.90 16.38 -15.09
C GLY A 126 -17.33 17.78 -14.86
N GLU A 127 -17.10 18.55 -15.94
CA GLU A 127 -16.51 19.90 -15.91
C GLU A 127 -15.15 19.99 -15.20
N ASN A 128 -14.36 18.91 -15.27
CA ASN A 128 -13.12 18.70 -14.52
C ASN A 128 -13.29 18.70 -12.99
N GLY A 129 -14.47 18.34 -12.51
CA GLY A 129 -14.78 18.29 -11.08
C GLY A 129 -14.10 17.17 -10.31
N LEU A 130 -14.15 17.30 -8.98
CA LEU A 130 -13.78 16.27 -8.03
C LEU A 130 -14.62 15.00 -8.23
N GLY A 131 -13.99 13.82 -8.24
CA GLY A 131 -14.65 12.55 -8.56
C GLY A 131 -15.84 12.20 -7.65
N ALA A 132 -15.80 12.60 -6.36
CA ALA A 132 -16.95 12.47 -5.46
C ALA A 132 -18.18 13.22 -5.98
N VAL A 133 -18.01 14.46 -6.43
CA VAL A 133 -19.09 15.34 -6.90
C VAL A 133 -19.68 14.82 -8.21
N VAL A 134 -18.83 14.49 -9.18
CA VAL A 134 -19.27 13.94 -10.48
C VAL A 134 -19.98 12.60 -10.29
N GLY A 135 -19.41 11.68 -9.51
CA GLY A 135 -19.98 10.35 -9.31
C GLY A 135 -21.26 10.34 -8.47
N ASN A 136 -21.38 11.21 -7.46
CA ASN A 136 -22.62 11.33 -6.68
C ASN A 136 -23.75 11.82 -7.58
N PHE A 137 -23.53 12.88 -8.36
CA PHE A 137 -24.50 13.39 -9.33
C PHE A 137 -24.94 12.31 -10.32
N CYS A 138 -23.99 11.56 -10.87
CA CYS A 138 -24.28 10.55 -11.88
C CYS A 138 -25.00 9.31 -11.30
N MET A 139 -24.65 8.87 -10.09
CA MET A 139 -25.34 7.77 -9.43
C MET A 139 -26.74 8.17 -8.96
N ASP A 140 -26.93 9.38 -8.43
CA ASP A 140 -28.25 9.88 -8.04
C ASP A 140 -29.19 9.98 -9.25
N LEU A 141 -28.66 10.42 -10.40
CA LEU A 141 -29.37 10.40 -11.69
C LEU A 141 -29.66 8.98 -12.20
N ALA A 142 -28.75 8.02 -11.99
CA ALA A 142 -28.99 6.61 -12.31
C ALA A 142 -30.12 6.04 -11.44
N ILE A 143 -30.08 6.27 -10.13
CA ILE A 143 -31.12 5.87 -9.16
C ILE A 143 -32.48 6.46 -9.54
N GLN A 144 -32.52 7.75 -9.92
CA GLN A 144 -33.75 8.40 -10.38
C GLN A 144 -34.34 7.72 -11.62
N LYS A 145 -33.50 7.41 -12.63
CA LYS A 145 -33.94 6.73 -13.86
C LYS A 145 -34.38 5.28 -13.60
N ALA A 146 -33.65 4.55 -12.74
CA ALA A 146 -34.02 3.19 -12.33
C ALA A 146 -35.40 3.13 -11.66
N LYS A 147 -35.71 4.06 -10.76
CA LYS A 147 -37.04 4.16 -10.13
C LYS A 147 -38.17 4.54 -11.09
N ASN A 148 -37.85 5.12 -12.25
CA ASN A 148 -38.83 5.53 -13.26
C ASN A 148 -39.10 4.46 -14.33
N VAL A 149 -38.05 3.74 -14.79
CA VAL A 149 -38.13 2.80 -15.93
C VAL A 149 -37.35 1.49 -15.72
N GLY A 150 -37.04 1.14 -14.47
CA GLY A 150 -36.38 -0.11 -14.07
C GLY A 150 -34.86 -0.14 -14.19
N VAL A 151 -34.28 0.64 -15.10
CA VAL A 151 -32.81 0.80 -15.27
C VAL A 151 -32.45 2.27 -15.47
N GLY A 152 -31.39 2.71 -14.80
CA GLY A 152 -30.70 3.96 -15.08
C GLY A 152 -29.22 3.70 -15.36
N TRP A 153 -28.73 4.11 -16.52
CA TRP A 153 -27.31 3.99 -16.91
C TRP A 153 -26.74 5.37 -17.25
N VAL A 154 -25.81 5.87 -16.44
CA VAL A 154 -25.19 7.18 -16.62
C VAL A 154 -23.70 7.01 -16.89
N CYS A 155 -23.19 7.64 -17.95
CA CYS A 155 -21.75 7.75 -18.20
C CYS A 155 -21.31 9.22 -18.12
N ALA A 156 -20.10 9.45 -17.60
CA ALA A 156 -19.50 10.77 -17.45
C ALA A 156 -18.09 10.80 -18.03
N LYS A 157 -17.71 11.94 -18.62
CA LYS A 157 -16.33 12.30 -19.00
C LYS A 157 -15.85 13.48 -18.15
N ARG A 158 -14.58 13.88 -18.31
CA ARG A 158 -14.01 15.08 -17.64
C ARG A 158 -14.17 15.03 -16.13
N SER A 159 -13.89 13.86 -15.56
CA SER A 159 -13.90 13.59 -14.12
C SER A 159 -12.49 13.27 -13.62
N ASN A 160 -12.31 13.33 -12.29
CA ASN A 160 -11.06 13.03 -11.58
C ASN A 160 -11.22 11.82 -10.63
N HIS A 161 -10.16 11.49 -9.87
CA HIS A 161 -10.10 10.28 -9.04
C HIS A 161 -11.24 10.21 -8.02
N TYR A 162 -11.99 9.11 -8.03
CA TYR A 162 -13.30 9.02 -7.36
C TYR A 162 -13.33 8.21 -6.05
N GLY A 163 -12.15 7.87 -5.50
CA GLY A 163 -12.05 7.06 -4.29
C GLY A 163 -12.45 5.60 -4.52
N ILE A 164 -13.19 5.02 -3.58
CA ILE A 164 -13.71 3.64 -3.68
C ILE A 164 -14.93 3.58 -4.60
N ALA A 165 -15.03 2.56 -5.46
CA ALA A 165 -16.18 2.41 -6.36
C ALA A 165 -17.43 1.97 -5.59
N GLY A 166 -17.24 1.29 -4.46
CA GLY A 166 -18.27 0.84 -3.53
C GLY A 166 -19.13 1.98 -2.97
N TRP A 167 -18.55 3.17 -2.74
CA TRP A 167 -19.30 4.33 -2.24
C TRP A 167 -20.54 4.62 -3.10
N TYR A 168 -20.41 4.56 -4.42
CA TYR A 168 -21.52 4.84 -5.33
C TYR A 168 -22.53 3.70 -5.38
N THR A 169 -22.09 2.44 -5.36
CA THR A 169 -23.02 1.29 -5.38
C THR A 169 -23.80 1.16 -4.07
N LEU A 170 -23.22 1.59 -2.94
CA LEU A 170 -23.91 1.71 -1.66
C LEU A 170 -25.06 2.73 -1.72
N ARG A 171 -24.89 3.89 -2.41
CA ARG A 171 -26.00 4.85 -2.62
C ARG A 171 -27.22 4.23 -3.31
N ALA A 172 -27.01 3.27 -4.22
CA ALA A 172 -28.10 2.54 -4.87
C ALA A 172 -28.69 1.44 -3.96
N LEU A 173 -27.83 0.75 -3.22
CA LEU A 173 -28.20 -0.26 -2.22
C LEU A 173 -29.12 0.32 -1.14
N ASP A 174 -28.79 1.50 -0.61
CA ASP A 174 -29.58 2.27 0.37
C ASP A 174 -30.98 2.65 -0.14
N GLN A 175 -31.20 2.55 -1.44
CA GLN A 175 -32.48 2.83 -2.11
C GLN A 175 -33.22 1.55 -2.53
N GLY A 176 -32.76 0.38 -2.12
CA GLY A 176 -33.33 -0.93 -2.45
C GLY A 176 -33.04 -1.40 -3.88
N LEU A 177 -32.09 -0.76 -4.57
CA LEU A 177 -31.72 -1.07 -5.95
C LEU A 177 -30.42 -1.89 -5.99
N MET A 178 -30.19 -2.60 -7.09
CA MET A 178 -28.85 -3.05 -7.43
C MET A 178 -28.05 -1.88 -8.02
N GLY A 179 -26.77 -1.76 -7.67
CA GLY A 179 -25.89 -0.69 -8.15
C GLY A 179 -24.62 -1.24 -8.79
N MET A 180 -24.14 -0.61 -9.86
CA MET A 180 -22.78 -0.78 -10.41
C MET A 180 -22.06 0.56 -10.51
N SER A 181 -20.76 0.55 -10.25
CA SER A 181 -19.88 1.69 -10.46
C SER A 181 -18.57 1.24 -11.09
N MET A 182 -18.12 1.97 -12.11
CA MET A 182 -16.89 1.73 -12.84
C MET A 182 -16.22 3.06 -13.19
N THR A 183 -14.89 3.09 -13.20
CA THR A 183 -14.09 4.17 -13.78
C THR A 183 -12.98 3.55 -14.59
N ASN A 184 -12.55 4.18 -15.70
CA ASN A 184 -11.18 3.92 -16.14
C ASN A 184 -10.20 4.75 -15.28
N THR A 185 -8.92 4.37 -15.28
CA THR A 185 -7.86 5.14 -14.62
C THR A 185 -6.73 5.42 -15.59
N SER A 186 -5.75 6.20 -15.14
CA SER A 186 -4.40 6.22 -15.73
C SER A 186 -3.94 4.82 -16.11
N PRO A 187 -3.23 4.63 -17.24
CA PRO A 187 -2.85 3.29 -17.70
C PRO A 187 -1.96 2.63 -16.66
N ILE A 188 -2.48 1.54 -16.09
CA ILE A 188 -1.99 0.75 -14.96
C ILE A 188 -2.44 -0.75 -15.04
N MET A 189 -2.83 -1.35 -16.19
CA MET A 189 -3.18 -2.79 -16.32
C MET A 189 -3.19 -3.41 -17.74
N THR A 190 -2.80 -4.68 -17.83
CA THR A 190 -2.25 -5.32 -19.05
C THR A 190 -3.18 -6.10 -19.97
N PRO A 191 -3.13 -5.83 -21.29
CA PRO A 191 -3.34 -6.84 -22.33
C PRO A 191 -2.32 -7.98 -22.21
N THR A 192 -2.81 -9.19 -21.94
CA THR A 192 -2.02 -10.43 -21.97
C THR A 192 -1.23 -10.55 -23.29
N ARG A 193 0.06 -10.90 -23.22
CA ARG A 193 0.99 -10.92 -24.39
C ARG A 193 1.30 -9.58 -25.06
N SER A 194 1.05 -8.44 -24.41
CA SER A 194 1.54 -7.12 -24.86
C SER A 194 3.06 -7.03 -24.73
N LYS A 195 3.63 -5.82 -24.69
CA LYS A 195 4.58 -5.48 -23.63
C LYS A 195 4.63 -3.99 -23.27
N GLU A 196 3.46 -3.34 -23.21
CA GLU A 196 3.34 -1.91 -22.86
C GLU A 196 2.07 -1.55 -22.09
N ALA A 197 2.13 -0.36 -21.46
CA ALA A 197 1.04 0.36 -20.80
C ALA A 197 -0.15 0.61 -21.74
N ALA A 198 -1.39 0.48 -21.24
CA ALA A 198 -2.64 0.49 -21.98
C ALA A 198 -3.87 0.68 -21.09
N LEU A 199 -4.37 -0.27 -20.29
CA LEU A 199 -5.65 -0.09 -19.55
C LEU A 199 -5.41 0.42 -18.13
N GLY A 200 -6.44 0.87 -17.41
CA GLY A 200 -6.31 1.27 -15.99
C GLY A 200 -6.52 0.13 -14.97
N THR A 201 -6.52 0.42 -13.66
CA THR A 201 -6.95 -0.55 -12.61
C THR A 201 -8.41 -0.91 -12.78
N ASN A 202 -9.13 0.01 -13.44
CA ASN A 202 -10.44 -0.17 -14.03
C ASN A 202 -11.39 -0.91 -13.08
N PRO A 203 -11.64 -0.35 -11.87
CA PRO A 203 -12.41 -1.05 -10.86
C PRO A 203 -13.86 -1.23 -11.29
N ILE A 204 -14.44 -2.32 -10.79
CA ILE A 204 -15.85 -2.66 -10.90
C ILE A 204 -16.35 -2.86 -9.48
N SER A 205 -17.34 -2.05 -9.07
CA SER A 205 -18.18 -2.36 -7.93
C SER A 205 -19.56 -2.84 -8.39
N PHE A 206 -20.13 -3.79 -7.65
CA PHE A 206 -21.52 -4.22 -7.74
C PHE A 206 -22.09 -4.43 -6.33
N ALA A 207 -23.25 -3.82 -6.05
CA ALA A 207 -24.00 -4.02 -4.81
C ALA A 207 -25.41 -4.55 -5.11
N ALA A 208 -25.89 -5.49 -4.29
CA ALA A 208 -27.24 -6.06 -4.37
C ALA A 208 -27.87 -6.24 -2.98
N PRO A 209 -29.14 -5.81 -2.79
CA PRO A 209 -29.82 -5.89 -1.50
C PRO A 209 -30.30 -7.31 -1.18
N ALA A 210 -30.24 -7.65 0.10
CA ALA A 210 -30.90 -8.81 0.70
C ALA A 210 -31.78 -8.37 1.88
N ASN A 211 -32.45 -9.30 2.55
CA ASN A 211 -33.33 -8.99 3.68
C ASN A 211 -32.53 -8.59 4.94
N ASN A 212 -33.22 -7.90 5.87
CA ASN A 212 -32.73 -7.62 7.23
C ASN A 212 -31.40 -6.84 7.33
N GLY A 213 -30.99 -6.13 6.27
CA GLY A 213 -29.74 -5.37 6.23
C GLY A 213 -28.52 -6.17 5.75
N ASP A 214 -28.68 -7.45 5.38
CA ASP A 214 -27.64 -8.17 4.64
C ASP A 214 -27.57 -7.71 3.18
N SER A 215 -26.40 -7.83 2.58
CA SER A 215 -26.15 -7.39 1.21
C SER A 215 -24.91 -8.06 0.62
N PHE A 216 -24.90 -8.25 -0.68
CA PHE A 216 -23.68 -8.55 -1.44
C PHE A 216 -23.09 -7.21 -1.90
N VAL A 217 -21.85 -6.89 -1.52
CA VAL A 217 -21.15 -5.66 -1.92
C VAL A 217 -19.75 -6.02 -2.37
N LEU A 218 -19.55 -6.10 -3.68
CA LEU A 218 -18.26 -6.26 -4.31
C LEU A 218 -17.70 -4.88 -4.67
N ASP A 219 -16.51 -4.54 -4.19
CA ASP A 219 -15.67 -3.49 -4.75
C ASP A 219 -14.30 -4.09 -5.05
N MET A 220 -13.91 -4.11 -6.32
CA MET A 220 -12.65 -4.71 -6.76
C MET A 220 -12.05 -3.90 -7.90
N ALA A 221 -10.73 -3.78 -7.90
CA ALA A 221 -10.03 -3.48 -9.13
C ALA A 221 -10.22 -4.66 -10.12
N THR A 222 -10.24 -4.42 -11.43
CA THR A 222 -10.10 -5.53 -12.39
C THR A 222 -8.67 -6.02 -12.46
N THR A 223 -7.73 -5.24 -11.90
CA THR A 223 -6.45 -5.76 -11.47
C THR A 223 -6.60 -6.74 -10.31
N ALA A 224 -5.71 -7.72 -10.21
CA ALA A 224 -5.67 -8.68 -9.11
C ALA A 224 -5.62 -8.01 -7.72
N VAL A 225 -5.02 -6.81 -7.63
CA VAL A 225 -5.44 -5.78 -6.66
C VAL A 225 -5.00 -4.38 -7.11
N ALA A 226 -5.44 -3.36 -6.37
CA ALA A 226 -5.02 -1.98 -6.49
C ALA A 226 -3.61 -1.69 -5.94
N VAL A 227 -2.84 -0.94 -6.73
CA VAL A 227 -1.85 0.10 -6.37
C VAL A 227 -1.59 0.24 -4.87
N GLY A 228 -2.53 0.81 -4.11
CA GLY A 228 -2.34 1.13 -2.70
C GLY A 228 -2.32 -0.06 -1.73
N LYS A 229 -2.81 -1.24 -2.13
CA LYS A 229 -2.77 -2.49 -1.33
C LYS A 229 -1.54 -3.30 -1.65
N ILE A 230 -1.28 -3.36 -2.95
CA ILE A 230 0.03 -3.55 -3.55
C ILE A 230 1.02 -2.63 -2.70
N GLU A 231 0.62 -1.47 -2.18
CA GLU A 231 1.38 -0.70 -1.17
C GLU A 231 1.53 -1.19 0.31
N ILE A 232 1.40 -2.46 0.73
CA ILE A 232 1.72 -2.93 2.14
C ILE A 232 2.99 -3.87 2.37
N LYS A 233 3.75 -4.37 1.36
CA LYS A 233 5.13 -5.02 1.45
C LYS A 233 6.50 -4.32 0.96
N LYS A 234 6.73 -2.99 0.62
CA LYS A 234 7.93 -1.95 0.53
C LYS A 234 8.17 -0.72 1.55
N ARG A 235 7.60 -0.54 2.77
CA ARG A 235 8.16 0.03 4.04
C ARG A 235 8.64 -0.90 5.26
N LYS A 236 8.16 -2.09 5.72
CA LYS A 236 8.99 -3.25 6.30
C LYS A 236 9.07 -4.62 5.49
N ASN A 237 10.18 -4.94 4.77
CA ASN A 237 10.38 -5.49 3.36
C ASN A 237 10.02 -6.93 2.92
N GLU A 238 8.85 -7.15 2.30
CA GLU A 238 8.27 -8.49 2.13
C GLU A 238 7.69 -8.97 0.68
N PRO A 239 7.38 -10.31 0.51
CA PRO A 239 6.94 -11.35 -0.52
C PRO A 239 5.83 -11.33 -1.59
N CYS A 240 5.60 -12.50 -2.33
CA CYS A 240 4.55 -12.77 -3.38
C CYS A 240 4.11 -14.23 -3.93
N PRO A 241 2.91 -14.90 -3.72
CA PRO A 241 2.42 -16.27 -4.24
C PRO A 241 2.33 -16.73 -5.79
N ILE A 242 1.22 -17.14 -6.49
CA ILE A 242 1.16 -17.33 -8.01
C ILE A 242 0.20 -16.41 -8.87
N GLY A 243 0.70 -15.42 -9.66
CA GLY A 243 0.02 -14.41 -10.55
C GLY A 243 -0.28 -12.87 -10.19
N TRP A 244 0.40 -12.07 -9.33
CA TRP A 244 -0.02 -10.69 -8.83
C TRP A 244 0.59 -9.39 -9.54
N ALA A 245 1.72 -9.37 -10.33
CA ALA A 245 2.46 -8.20 -10.95
C ALA A 245 3.47 -8.55 -12.13
N GLN A 246 4.42 -7.69 -12.60
CA GLN A 246 5.42 -7.90 -13.73
C GLN A 246 6.55 -6.86 -13.99
N ASP A 247 7.63 -7.26 -14.67
CA ASP A 247 8.80 -6.51 -15.21
C ASP A 247 8.57 -5.67 -16.49
N VAL A 248 9.59 -5.55 -17.37
CA VAL A 248 9.48 -4.92 -18.68
C VAL A 248 9.75 -5.77 -19.93
N GLU A 249 10.95 -6.27 -20.21
CA GLU A 249 11.26 -7.15 -21.34
C GLU A 249 10.18 -8.24 -21.47
N GLY A 250 9.65 -8.78 -20.36
CA GLY A 250 8.30 -9.33 -20.42
C GLY A 250 7.81 -10.41 -19.41
N ASN A 251 8.44 -10.66 -18.26
CA ASN A 251 8.03 -11.61 -17.21
C ASN A 251 7.49 -11.00 -15.82
N VAL A 252 7.09 -11.77 -14.79
CA VAL A 252 6.02 -11.63 -13.73
C VAL A 252 6.66 -11.77 -12.23
N THR A 253 6.12 -11.54 -10.97
CA THR A 253 6.86 -11.13 -9.64
C THR A 253 7.05 -11.85 -8.06
N THR A 254 8.00 -12.59 -7.20
CA THR A 254 9.52 -13.24 -6.88
C THR A 254 11.18 -12.83 -7.22
N ASP A 255 12.00 -11.75 -7.71
CA ASP A 255 12.14 -10.20 -8.19
C ASP A 255 11.25 -8.69 -7.78
N PRO A 256 10.68 -7.97 -6.62
CA PRO A 256 9.37 -7.23 -6.74
C PRO A 256 9.25 -5.74 -6.42
N HIS A 257 10.15 -5.05 -5.69
CA HIS A 257 10.34 -3.68 -6.13
C HIS A 257 11.01 -3.78 -7.45
N VAL A 258 11.60 -4.91 -7.83
CA VAL A 258 11.84 -5.26 -9.22
C VAL A 258 10.50 -5.18 -10.05
N ALA A 259 9.27 -5.27 -9.52
CA ALA A 259 8.05 -4.83 -10.24
C ALA A 259 7.65 -3.35 -10.06
N PHE A 260 8.31 -2.64 -9.16
CA PHE A 260 8.11 -1.25 -8.76
C PHE A 260 8.46 -0.33 -9.88
N ASP A 261 9.73 -0.08 -10.21
CA ASP A 261 10.00 0.92 -11.26
C ASP A 261 9.27 0.53 -12.57
N ALA A 262 9.02 -0.78 -12.77
CA ALA A 262 7.97 -1.30 -13.65
C ALA A 262 6.55 -0.74 -13.35
N GLY A 263 5.59 -1.38 -12.66
CA GLY A 263 4.35 -0.77 -12.10
C GLY A 263 2.87 -0.97 -12.55
N CYS A 264 2.50 -0.78 -13.81
CA CYS A 264 1.16 -0.83 -14.45
C CYS A 264 0.35 -2.20 -14.42
N LEU A 265 0.09 -2.74 -13.21
CA LEU A 265 -0.69 -3.89 -12.64
C LEU A 265 -1.23 -5.12 -13.43
N MET A 266 -1.44 -6.22 -12.67
CA MET A 266 -1.94 -7.52 -13.14
C MET A 266 -3.43 -7.56 -13.33
N PRO A 267 -3.99 -8.05 -14.45
CA PRO A 267 -5.39 -8.44 -14.47
C PRO A 267 -5.66 -9.62 -13.54
N LEU A 268 -6.86 -9.62 -12.97
CA LEU A 268 -7.40 -10.74 -12.20
C LEU A 268 -7.32 -12.04 -13.02
N GLY A 269 -6.89 -13.13 -12.40
CA GLY A 269 -6.57 -14.40 -13.05
C GLY A 269 -5.10 -14.53 -13.46
N GLY A 270 -4.29 -13.47 -13.47
CA GLY A 270 -2.84 -13.61 -13.42
C GLY A 270 -2.17 -13.72 -14.79
N SER A 271 -1.28 -14.70 -14.96
CA SER A 271 -0.65 -14.99 -16.25
C SER A 271 -1.66 -15.70 -17.16
N GLU A 272 -1.35 -15.88 -18.44
CA GLU A 272 -2.27 -16.61 -19.34
C GLU A 272 -2.58 -18.02 -18.79
N ASN A 273 -1.56 -18.70 -18.27
CA ASN A 273 -1.63 -20.02 -17.65
C ASN A 273 -2.53 -20.07 -16.39
N THR A 274 -2.76 -18.94 -15.72
CA THR A 274 -3.64 -18.84 -14.54
C THR A 274 -5.03 -18.24 -14.86
N SER A 275 -5.28 -17.88 -16.13
CA SER A 275 -6.48 -17.21 -16.68
C SER A 275 -6.51 -15.67 -16.65
N GLY A 276 -5.37 -14.97 -16.64
CA GLY A 276 -5.30 -13.50 -16.64
C GLY A 276 -6.00 -12.78 -17.79
N TYR A 277 -6.21 -13.45 -18.92
CA TYR A 277 -7.01 -12.93 -20.02
C TYR A 277 -8.46 -12.59 -19.60
N LYS A 278 -8.97 -13.18 -18.51
CA LYS A 278 -10.30 -12.87 -17.95
C LYS A 278 -10.33 -11.47 -17.32
N GLY A 279 -9.41 -11.17 -16.40
CA GLY A 279 -9.29 -9.83 -15.82
C GLY A 279 -8.97 -8.78 -16.88
N TYR A 280 -8.17 -9.12 -17.89
CA TYR A 280 -7.90 -8.22 -19.02
C TYR A 280 -9.18 -7.92 -19.81
N GLY A 281 -10.02 -8.93 -20.06
CA GLY A 281 -11.35 -8.74 -20.64
C GLY A 281 -12.25 -7.84 -19.79
N LEU A 282 -12.20 -7.96 -18.46
CA LEU A 282 -12.96 -7.09 -17.55
C LEU A 282 -12.47 -5.62 -17.59
N ALA A 283 -11.15 -5.38 -17.57
CA ALA A 283 -10.64 -4.01 -17.76
C ALA A 283 -10.93 -3.46 -19.15
N GLY A 284 -10.89 -4.30 -20.19
CA GLY A 284 -11.24 -3.90 -21.56
C GLY A 284 -12.70 -3.49 -21.65
N MET A 285 -13.61 -4.22 -20.98
CA MET A 285 -15.00 -3.83 -20.83
C MET A 285 -15.13 -2.47 -20.13
N VAL A 286 -14.45 -2.25 -19.01
CA VAL A 286 -14.45 -0.94 -18.31
C VAL A 286 -13.88 0.16 -19.20
N GLU A 287 -12.79 -0.08 -19.93
CA GLU A 287 -12.19 0.91 -20.85
C GLU A 287 -13.15 1.30 -21.99
N ILE A 288 -13.92 0.33 -22.50
CA ILE A 288 -14.95 0.56 -23.52
C ILE A 288 -16.13 1.36 -22.94
N LEU A 289 -16.62 1.02 -21.74
CA LEU A 289 -17.81 1.64 -21.15
C LEU A 289 -17.51 3.02 -20.55
N CYS A 290 -16.41 3.15 -19.82
CA CYS A 290 -15.98 4.38 -19.17
C CYS A 290 -15.23 5.28 -20.15
N GLY A 291 -14.14 4.79 -20.74
CA GLY A 291 -13.29 5.59 -21.63
C GLY A 291 -13.97 5.94 -22.95
N ILE A 292 -14.17 4.92 -23.79
CA ILE A 292 -14.63 5.11 -25.18
C ILE A 292 -16.08 5.59 -25.24
N SER A 293 -16.99 4.96 -24.48
CA SER A 293 -18.43 5.24 -24.57
C SER A 293 -18.89 6.51 -23.85
N ALA A 294 -18.11 7.02 -22.88
CA ALA A 294 -18.34 8.37 -22.33
C ALA A 294 -17.61 9.46 -23.13
N GLY A 295 -16.77 9.12 -24.12
CA GLY A 295 -15.97 10.10 -24.87
C GLY A 295 -14.97 10.86 -23.99
N SER A 296 -14.40 10.17 -22.99
CA SER A 296 -13.33 10.70 -22.13
C SER A 296 -11.95 10.33 -22.72
N ASN A 297 -10.87 10.59 -21.97
CA ASN A 297 -9.60 9.94 -22.27
C ASN A 297 -9.75 8.43 -22.00
N PHE A 298 -9.10 7.61 -22.83
CA PHE A 298 -9.07 6.16 -22.69
C PHE A 298 -7.66 5.62 -22.93
N SER A 299 -7.34 4.54 -22.24
CA SER A 299 -6.07 3.84 -22.34
C SER A 299 -4.85 4.78 -22.17
N THR A 300 -3.84 4.69 -23.04
CA THR A 300 -2.66 5.58 -23.03
C THR A 300 -2.95 7.05 -23.40
N LYS A 301 -4.21 7.43 -23.63
CA LYS A 301 -4.64 8.84 -23.68
C LYS A 301 -4.95 9.40 -22.29
N VAL A 302 -5.25 8.56 -21.30
CA VAL A 302 -5.34 9.01 -19.90
C VAL A 302 -3.93 9.35 -19.41
N ARG A 303 -3.77 10.49 -18.74
CA ARG A 303 -2.49 10.86 -18.12
C ARG A 303 -2.03 9.75 -17.16
N LYS A 304 -0.73 9.47 -17.11
CA LYS A 304 -0.19 8.41 -16.23
C LYS A 304 -0.32 8.81 -14.74
N TRP A 305 -0.43 7.84 -13.83
CA TRP A 305 -0.80 8.08 -12.42
C TRP A 305 0.39 8.52 -11.60
N ALA A 306 0.46 9.78 -11.16
CA ALA A 306 1.78 10.32 -10.92
C ALA A 306 1.82 11.50 -9.92
N HIS A 307 2.94 11.70 -9.18
CA HIS A 307 3.18 12.87 -8.32
C HIS A 307 4.62 13.55 -8.35
N SER A 308 4.98 14.29 -9.44
CA SER A 308 6.14 15.19 -9.83
C SER A 308 6.10 15.81 -11.30
N GLY A 309 5.58 17.04 -11.61
CA GLY A 309 5.46 17.60 -13.00
C GLY A 309 4.08 18.03 -13.61
N ASN A 310 3.24 17.09 -14.08
CA ASN A 310 2.18 17.26 -15.10
C ASN A 310 0.76 17.69 -14.61
N THR A 311 0.35 18.92 -14.91
CA THR A 311 -0.95 19.51 -14.54
C THR A 311 -2.12 19.30 -15.52
N SER A 312 -2.00 18.45 -16.54
CA SER A 312 -3.07 18.24 -17.53
C SER A 312 -4.34 17.57 -16.97
N GLU A 313 -5.51 17.91 -17.54
CA GLU A 313 -6.82 17.34 -17.17
C GLU A 313 -6.77 15.81 -17.23
N ALA A 314 -7.20 15.11 -16.16
CA ALA A 314 -7.23 13.65 -16.17
C ALA A 314 -8.18 13.12 -17.26
N ASN A 315 -9.34 13.78 -17.38
CA ASN A 315 -10.46 13.39 -18.22
C ASN A 315 -10.78 11.90 -18.07
N LEU A 316 -10.96 11.43 -16.83
CA LEU A 316 -11.41 10.08 -16.55
C LEU A 316 -12.86 9.91 -17.00
N GLY A 317 -13.14 8.70 -17.49
CA GLY A 317 -14.47 8.23 -17.81
C GLY A 317 -15.04 7.42 -16.65
N GLN A 318 -16.31 7.62 -16.33
CA GLN A 318 -17.00 6.95 -15.23
C GLN A 318 -18.37 6.45 -15.68
N VAL A 319 -18.82 5.32 -15.13
CA VAL A 319 -20.13 4.71 -15.41
C VAL A 319 -20.80 4.29 -14.12
N PHE A 320 -22.06 4.68 -13.98
CA PHE A 320 -22.91 4.41 -12.83
C PHE A 320 -24.21 3.81 -13.33
N ILE A 321 -24.59 2.65 -12.80
CA ILE A 321 -25.80 1.94 -13.20
C ILE A 321 -26.60 1.65 -11.93
N ALA A 322 -27.89 1.95 -11.96
CA ALA A 322 -28.84 1.50 -10.95
C ALA A 322 -29.93 0.67 -11.63
N ILE A 323 -30.37 -0.40 -10.98
CA ILE A 323 -31.33 -1.38 -11.52
C ILE A 323 -32.32 -1.74 -10.42
N ASP A 324 -33.62 -1.62 -10.70
CA ASP A 324 -34.67 -2.10 -9.80
C ASP A 324 -34.81 -3.63 -9.94
N PRO A 325 -34.49 -4.43 -8.91
CA PRO A 325 -34.66 -5.88 -8.96
C PRO A 325 -36.13 -6.30 -9.11
N ASN A 326 -37.09 -5.46 -8.75
CA ASN A 326 -38.53 -5.74 -8.85
C ASN A 326 -39.06 -5.68 -10.29
N CYS A 327 -38.29 -5.15 -11.24
CA CYS A 327 -38.60 -5.24 -12.67
C CYS A 327 -38.30 -6.63 -13.28
N PHE A 328 -37.77 -7.57 -12.49
CA PHE A 328 -37.40 -8.93 -12.92
C PHE A 328 -38.23 -9.97 -12.15
N ALA A 329 -37.60 -11.08 -11.69
CA ALA A 329 -38.31 -12.14 -10.97
C ALA A 329 -38.54 -11.74 -9.49
N PRO A 330 -39.78 -11.84 -8.96
CA PRO A 330 -40.10 -11.48 -7.58
C PRO A 330 -39.33 -12.34 -6.55
N GLY A 331 -39.22 -11.87 -5.30
CA GLY A 331 -38.46 -12.56 -4.25
C GLY A 331 -36.94 -12.48 -4.43
N PHE A 332 -36.43 -11.37 -4.97
CA PHE A 332 -34.99 -11.16 -5.21
C PHE A 332 -34.18 -11.19 -3.90
N ALA A 333 -34.59 -10.40 -2.90
CA ALA A 333 -33.88 -10.28 -1.63
C ALA A 333 -33.84 -11.60 -0.83
N ASP A 334 -34.89 -12.42 -0.93
CA ASP A 334 -34.94 -13.76 -0.34
C ASP A 334 -33.86 -14.68 -0.94
N ARG A 335 -33.75 -14.71 -2.28
CA ARG A 335 -32.71 -15.47 -2.98
C ARG A 335 -31.30 -14.94 -2.76
N MET A 336 -31.14 -13.63 -2.55
CA MET A 336 -29.85 -13.06 -2.15
C MET A 336 -29.45 -13.47 -0.73
N CYS A 337 -30.39 -13.49 0.22
CA CYS A 337 -30.14 -14.08 1.55
C CYS A 337 -29.82 -15.58 1.45
N GLU A 338 -30.55 -16.34 0.62
CA GLU A 338 -30.30 -17.76 0.40
C GLU A 338 -28.90 -18.00 -0.18
N LEU A 339 -28.50 -17.28 -1.23
CA LEU A 339 -27.17 -17.34 -1.84
C LEU A 339 -26.07 -16.98 -0.83
N ASN A 340 -26.22 -15.87 -0.11
CA ASN A 340 -25.24 -15.46 0.90
C ASN A 340 -25.09 -16.52 2.00
N ASN A 341 -26.19 -17.08 2.47
CA ASN A 341 -26.19 -18.11 3.51
C ASN A 341 -25.66 -19.46 3.00
N ILE A 342 -25.92 -19.84 1.75
CA ILE A 342 -25.30 -21.03 1.13
C ILE A 342 -23.78 -20.88 1.15
N CYS A 343 -23.25 -19.74 0.68
CA CYS A 343 -21.81 -19.47 0.66
C CYS A 343 -21.19 -19.48 2.07
N ARG A 344 -21.73 -18.70 3.02
CA ARG A 344 -21.20 -18.59 4.40
C ARG A 344 -21.23 -19.91 5.18
N ASN A 345 -22.15 -20.83 4.85
CA ASN A 345 -22.30 -22.13 5.52
C ASN A 345 -21.62 -23.30 4.78
N LEU A 346 -20.84 -23.05 3.71
CA LEU A 346 -19.99 -24.08 3.11
C LEU A 346 -18.94 -24.60 4.11
N SER A 347 -18.55 -25.87 3.96
CA SER A 347 -17.51 -26.48 4.78
C SER A 347 -16.18 -25.73 4.64
N ARG A 348 -15.66 -25.24 5.77
CA ARG A 348 -14.42 -24.45 5.83
C ARG A 348 -13.21 -25.34 5.60
N ILE A 349 -12.18 -24.79 4.96
CA ILE A 349 -10.89 -25.48 4.73
C ILE A 349 -10.00 -25.40 5.99
N GLN A 350 -10.10 -24.31 6.74
CA GLN A 350 -9.47 -24.13 8.06
C GLN A 350 -10.57 -23.73 9.05
N GLN A 351 -10.59 -24.32 10.25
CA GLN A 351 -11.76 -24.24 11.15
C GLN A 351 -12.04 -22.82 11.65
N ASP A 352 -10.95 -22.07 11.84
CA ASP A 352 -10.84 -20.69 12.29
C ASP A 352 -11.08 -19.64 11.19
N LEU A 353 -10.95 -20.00 9.92
CA LEU A 353 -11.23 -19.10 8.78
C LEU A 353 -12.63 -19.36 8.18
N PRO A 354 -13.64 -18.49 8.41
CA PRO A 354 -14.96 -18.63 7.81
C PRO A 354 -14.95 -18.39 6.30
N VAL A 355 -15.91 -19.00 5.58
CA VAL A 355 -16.22 -18.63 4.20
C VAL A 355 -17.03 -17.34 4.22
N LEU A 356 -16.63 -16.36 3.40
CA LEU A 356 -17.18 -15.01 3.37
C LEU A 356 -17.86 -14.71 2.02
N VAL A 357 -18.79 -13.77 2.01
CA VAL A 357 -19.27 -13.10 0.79
C VAL A 357 -18.76 -11.67 0.69
N ALA A 358 -18.88 -11.07 -0.50
CA ALA A 358 -18.44 -9.71 -0.74
C ALA A 358 -19.18 -8.72 0.18
N GLY A 359 -18.43 -7.89 0.90
CA GLY A 359 -18.93 -6.97 1.93
C GLY A 359 -18.80 -7.49 3.37
N ASP A 360 -18.50 -8.78 3.59
CA ASP A 360 -18.28 -9.32 4.95
C ASP A 360 -16.99 -8.76 5.60
N PRO A 361 -15.81 -8.70 4.93
CA PRO A 361 -14.61 -8.09 5.52
C PRO A 361 -14.83 -6.63 5.93
N GLU A 362 -15.51 -5.87 5.09
CA GLU A 362 -15.83 -4.46 5.30
C GLU A 362 -16.82 -4.28 6.45
N ARG A 363 -17.82 -5.18 6.57
CA ARG A 363 -18.74 -5.22 7.73
C ARG A 363 -18.00 -5.48 9.03
N PHE A 364 -17.12 -6.49 9.09
CA PHE A 364 -16.34 -6.75 10.31
C PHE A 364 -15.40 -5.60 10.66
N HIS A 365 -14.88 -4.86 9.68
CA HIS A 365 -14.10 -3.65 9.92
C HIS A 365 -14.96 -2.52 10.50
N MET A 366 -16.13 -2.24 9.93
CA MET A 366 -17.06 -1.24 10.46
C MET A 366 -17.51 -1.58 11.89
N GLU A 367 -17.91 -2.83 12.15
CA GLU A 367 -18.25 -3.31 13.50
C GLU A 367 -17.10 -3.15 14.50
N LYS A 368 -15.84 -3.35 14.05
CA LYS A 368 -14.64 -3.09 14.86
C LYS A 368 -14.52 -1.59 15.19
N ILE A 369 -14.61 -0.70 14.20
CA ILE A 369 -14.50 0.76 14.41
C ILE A 369 -15.62 1.28 15.32
N ASP A 370 -16.86 0.81 15.15
CA ASP A 370 -18.00 1.18 16.01
C ASP A 370 -17.78 0.77 17.46
N LYS A 371 -17.27 -0.45 17.68
CA LYS A 371 -16.96 -1.01 19.00
C LYS A 371 -15.74 -0.36 19.66
N GLU A 372 -14.79 0.13 18.87
CA GLU A 372 -13.53 0.75 19.33
C GLU A 372 -13.58 2.28 19.39
N GLY A 373 -14.60 2.91 18.79
CA GLY A 373 -14.91 4.33 18.93
C GLY A 373 -14.04 5.30 18.11
N GLY A 374 -13.24 4.82 17.16
CA GLY A 374 -12.37 5.69 16.37
C GLY A 374 -11.47 5.01 15.34
N LEU A 375 -10.86 5.82 14.47
CA LEU A 375 -9.93 5.42 13.41
C LEU A 375 -8.46 5.50 13.89
N VAL A 376 -7.55 4.73 13.27
CA VAL A 376 -6.14 4.59 13.68
C VAL A 376 -5.18 4.74 12.49
N HIS A 377 -4.21 5.65 12.58
CA HIS A 377 -3.19 5.95 11.54
C HIS A 377 -1.82 6.30 12.17
N GLY A 378 -0.70 5.82 11.61
CA GLY A 378 0.66 6.03 12.14
C GLY A 378 1.52 7.01 11.35
N MET A 379 2.11 8.03 12.01
CA MET A 379 2.61 9.25 11.35
C MET A 379 4.06 9.66 11.70
N ASN A 380 5.02 8.73 11.71
CA ASN A 380 6.39 8.95 12.24
C ASN A 380 7.35 9.77 11.36
N ARG A 381 6.92 10.31 10.21
CA ARG A 381 7.79 11.10 9.28
C ARG A 381 7.15 12.40 8.79
N LEU A 382 5.98 12.75 9.32
CA LEU A 382 5.16 13.84 8.81
C LEU A 382 5.84 15.21 8.95
N GLU A 383 6.46 15.49 10.09
CA GLU A 383 7.22 16.73 10.33
C GLU A 383 8.43 16.91 9.39
N MET A 384 9.09 15.80 9.01
CA MET A 384 10.20 15.81 8.05
C MET A 384 9.71 16.18 6.65
N TYR A 385 8.72 15.46 6.12
CA TYR A 385 8.16 15.73 4.79
C TYR A 385 7.53 17.13 4.72
N ILE A 386 6.85 17.59 5.77
CA ILE A 386 6.30 18.94 5.83
C ILE A 386 7.41 19.99 5.86
N ASN A 387 8.57 19.74 6.45
CA ASN A 387 9.71 20.66 6.35
C ASN A 387 10.32 20.64 4.93
N GLU A 388 10.50 19.47 4.31
CA GLU A 388 10.99 19.34 2.91
C GLU A 388 10.04 20.01 1.89
N LEU A 389 8.72 20.00 2.13
CA LEU A 389 7.72 20.70 1.31
C LEU A 389 7.72 22.22 1.57
N ASN A 390 7.92 22.66 2.82
CA ASN A 390 7.94 24.09 3.17
C ASN A 390 9.26 24.79 2.76
N ASP A 391 10.38 24.08 2.69
CA ASP A 391 11.68 24.61 2.23
C ASP A 391 11.93 24.41 0.73
N GLY A 392 10.97 23.79 0.02
CA GLY A 392 11.03 23.54 -1.41
C GLY A 392 11.99 22.43 -1.83
N THR A 393 12.54 21.65 -0.89
CA THR A 393 13.42 20.53 -1.23
C THR A 393 12.71 19.23 -1.61
N ALA A 394 11.40 19.15 -1.41
CA ALA A 394 10.50 18.25 -2.13
C ALA A 394 9.32 19.05 -2.73
N ASP A 395 8.83 18.63 -3.89
CA ASP A 395 7.56 19.10 -4.47
C ASP A 395 6.40 18.17 -4.09
N GLY A 396 5.22 18.75 -3.89
CA GLY A 396 3.95 18.06 -3.63
C GLY A 396 2.92 18.17 -4.75
N PHE A 397 3.10 19.08 -5.72
CA PHE A 397 2.11 19.49 -6.74
C PHE A 397 2.25 18.82 -8.11
N ALA A 398 3.49 18.58 -8.53
CA ALA A 398 3.92 17.22 -8.80
C ALA A 398 2.93 16.23 -9.55
N VAL A 399 3.17 15.80 -10.84
CA VAL A 399 2.83 14.48 -11.53
C VAL A 399 3.95 13.90 -12.52
N PRO A 400 4.79 12.79 -12.35
CA PRO A 400 5.86 12.37 -13.29
C PRO A 400 5.70 12.40 -14.80
N THR A 401 6.87 12.25 -15.41
CA THR A 401 7.07 11.96 -16.82
C THR A 401 7.90 10.68 -17.02
N ILE A 402 7.53 9.87 -18.02
CA ILE A 402 8.43 8.86 -18.58
C ILE A 402 9.25 9.56 -19.65
N LEU A 403 10.56 9.62 -19.43
CA LEU A 403 11.53 10.19 -20.37
C LEU A 403 11.76 9.28 -21.58
N LYS A 404 11.65 7.96 -21.35
CA LYS A 404 11.77 6.93 -22.37
C LYS A 404 11.04 5.69 -21.90
N GLU A 405 10.30 5.04 -22.78
CA GLU A 405 9.96 3.63 -22.63
C GLU A 405 10.34 2.86 -23.90
N THR A 406 10.56 1.57 -23.74
CA THR A 406 10.42 0.60 -24.81
C THR A 406 9.40 -0.43 -24.33
N PRO A 407 8.98 -1.41 -25.14
CA PRO A 407 8.21 -2.51 -24.59
C PRO A 407 9.03 -3.30 -23.54
N ALA A 408 10.35 -3.12 -23.54
CA ALA A 408 11.34 -3.72 -22.67
C ALA A 408 12.15 -2.68 -21.87
N THR A 409 11.57 -1.54 -21.48
CA THR A 409 12.21 -0.58 -20.54
C THR A 409 11.30 0.58 -20.20
N ALA A 410 11.63 1.30 -19.13
CA ALA A 410 11.32 2.71 -18.99
C ALA A 410 12.37 3.47 -18.20
N TRP A 411 12.25 4.79 -18.17
CA TRP A 411 13.06 5.71 -17.39
C TRP A 411 12.20 6.94 -17.05
N VAL A 412 12.22 7.36 -15.79
CA VAL A 412 11.28 8.34 -15.21
C VAL A 412 12.01 9.55 -14.65
N ASP A 413 11.52 10.75 -14.93
CA ASP A 413 11.83 11.91 -14.09
C ASP A 413 10.79 12.04 -12.98
N GLY A 414 11.31 12.02 -11.75
CA GLY A 414 10.57 12.20 -10.52
C GLY A 414 10.49 13.65 -10.06
N GLU A 415 10.80 14.65 -10.91
CA GLU A 415 10.64 16.11 -10.74
C GLU A 415 10.66 16.65 -9.29
N ASN A 416 11.60 16.18 -8.47
CA ASN A 416 11.74 16.47 -7.04
C ASN A 416 10.53 16.11 -6.15
N GLY A 417 9.62 15.27 -6.62
CA GLY A 417 8.47 14.77 -5.86
C GLY A 417 8.84 13.88 -4.67
N LEU A 418 7.91 13.73 -3.74
CA LEU A 418 8.03 12.83 -2.58
C LEU A 418 8.37 11.38 -3.00
N GLY A 419 9.22 10.67 -2.25
CA GLY A 419 9.67 9.34 -2.65
C GLY A 419 8.59 8.26 -2.59
N ALA A 420 7.62 8.40 -1.69
CA ALA A 420 6.42 7.55 -1.63
C ALA A 420 5.59 7.61 -2.94
N VAL A 421 5.86 8.61 -3.77
CA VAL A 421 4.91 9.29 -4.62
C VAL A 421 5.39 9.22 -6.07
N VAL A 422 6.61 9.71 -6.35
CA VAL A 422 7.38 9.33 -7.55
C VAL A 422 7.42 7.81 -7.65
N GLY A 423 7.76 7.15 -6.54
CA GLY A 423 7.87 5.72 -6.52
C GLY A 423 6.54 5.02 -6.81
N ASN A 424 5.41 5.46 -6.22
CA ASN A 424 4.11 4.85 -6.50
C ASN A 424 3.81 4.85 -8.00
N PHE A 425 4.04 5.98 -8.69
CA PHE A 425 3.92 6.05 -10.14
C PHE A 425 4.80 5.04 -10.84
N CYS A 426 6.07 4.97 -10.44
CA CYS A 426 6.95 4.03 -11.09
C CYS A 426 6.34 2.64 -10.94
N MET A 427 5.85 2.29 -9.74
CA MET A 427 5.03 1.10 -9.47
C MET A 427 3.59 1.13 -9.96
N ASP A 428 3.31 2.01 -10.93
CA ASP A 428 2.10 2.11 -11.71
C ASP A 428 2.36 2.30 -13.24
N LEU A 429 3.61 2.32 -13.78
CA LEU A 429 3.88 2.70 -15.20
C LEU A 429 4.07 1.55 -16.21
N ALA A 430 4.54 0.40 -15.74
CA ALA A 430 5.12 -0.71 -16.53
C ALA A 430 5.07 -2.15 -15.96
N ILE A 431 4.35 -2.51 -14.88
CA ILE A 431 3.69 -3.83 -14.68
C ILE A 431 2.65 -4.08 -15.82
N GLN A 432 2.75 -3.35 -16.92
CA GLN A 432 2.10 -3.62 -18.18
C GLN A 432 3.06 -3.98 -19.31
N LYS A 433 4.35 -3.99 -19.00
CA LYS A 433 5.39 -4.40 -19.91
C LYS A 433 5.61 -5.92 -19.92
N ALA A 434 5.29 -6.63 -18.85
CA ALA A 434 5.68 -8.02 -18.69
C ALA A 434 4.75 -9.23 -18.32
N LYS A 435 3.48 -9.32 -18.76
CA LYS A 435 2.60 -10.52 -18.65
C LYS A 435 2.70 -11.30 -19.97
N ASN A 436 3.90 -11.27 -20.55
CA ASN A 436 4.05 -10.74 -21.89
C ASN A 436 5.19 -11.37 -22.76
N VAL A 437 6.51 -11.35 -22.38
CA VAL A 437 7.71 -12.26 -22.72
C VAL A 437 9.18 -11.73 -22.36
N GLY A 438 9.77 -11.86 -21.15
CA GLY A 438 11.17 -11.40 -20.83
C GLY A 438 11.76 -11.23 -19.36
N VAL A 439 12.07 -9.99 -18.90
CA VAL A 439 12.99 -9.54 -17.79
C VAL A 439 12.96 -7.97 -17.55
N GLY A 440 13.73 -7.32 -16.66
CA GLY A 440 14.06 -5.85 -16.77
C GLY A 440 13.22 -4.81 -15.99
N TRP A 441 13.69 -3.61 -15.65
CA TRP A 441 14.06 -2.62 -16.65
C TRP A 441 13.43 -1.23 -16.45
N VAL A 442 13.25 -0.68 -15.24
CA VAL A 442 12.96 0.76 -15.10
C VAL A 442 13.80 1.42 -13.97
N CYS A 443 14.00 2.74 -14.10
CA CYS A 443 14.74 3.59 -13.18
C CYS A 443 14.00 4.93 -13.01
N ALA A 444 13.95 5.49 -11.80
CA ALA A 444 13.48 6.85 -11.53
C ALA A 444 14.61 7.74 -11.03
N LYS A 445 14.68 8.97 -11.54
CA LYS A 445 15.57 10.03 -11.04
C LYS A 445 14.80 11.15 -10.34
N ARG A 446 15.50 12.11 -9.75
CA ARG A 446 14.94 13.29 -9.08
C ARG A 446 13.86 12.97 -8.04
N SER A 447 14.00 11.85 -7.33
CA SER A 447 13.08 11.48 -6.25
C SER A 447 13.58 11.92 -4.87
N ASN A 448 12.67 12.02 -3.90
CA ASN A 448 12.98 12.22 -2.49
C ASN A 448 12.84 10.92 -1.66
N HIS A 449 12.91 11.03 -0.33
CA HIS A 449 12.89 9.88 0.56
C HIS A 449 11.56 9.10 0.52
N TYR A 450 11.69 7.78 0.48
CA TYR A 450 10.68 6.90 -0.09
C TYR A 450 9.90 6.06 0.95
N GLY A 451 10.42 6.05 2.19
CA GLY A 451 9.93 5.24 3.30
C GLY A 451 11.01 4.30 3.83
N ILE A 452 10.60 3.24 4.52
CA ILE A 452 11.45 2.07 4.82
C ILE A 452 11.36 1.08 3.62
N ALA A 453 11.64 -0.24 3.69
CA ALA A 453 11.63 -1.13 2.51
C ALA A 453 10.60 -2.32 2.40
N GLY A 454 9.55 -2.48 3.27
CA GLY A 454 8.19 -3.23 3.08
C GLY A 454 6.60 -2.95 3.52
N TRP A 455 5.48 -2.27 3.03
CA TRP A 455 4.83 -1.19 2.13
C TRP A 455 4.68 -1.24 0.56
N TYR A 456 5.32 -0.47 -0.29
CA TYR A 456 5.30 -0.67 -1.77
C TYR A 456 5.95 -1.95 -2.50
N THR A 457 5.86 -3.15 -1.93
CA THR A 457 6.30 -4.47 -2.47
C THR A 457 5.35 -5.60 -2.10
N LEU A 458 4.21 -5.32 -1.39
CA LEU A 458 3.00 -6.13 -1.68
C LEU A 458 2.62 -5.82 -3.13
N ARG A 459 3.31 -4.82 -3.71
CA ARG A 459 3.16 -4.15 -4.97
C ARG A 459 3.44 -5.12 -6.11
N ALA A 460 3.97 -6.27 -5.72
CA ALA A 460 3.67 -7.54 -6.34
C ALA A 460 3.24 -8.74 -5.47
N LEU A 461 3.18 -8.65 -4.12
CA LEU A 461 2.74 -9.78 -3.27
C LEU A 461 1.60 -10.53 -3.88
N ASP A 462 0.53 -9.81 -4.24
CA ASP A 462 -0.87 -10.35 -3.91
C ASP A 462 -2.78 -12.15 -5.63
N GLN A 463 -2.73 -13.49 -5.96
CA GLN A 463 -1.89 -14.30 -6.88
C GLN A 463 -0.32 -14.48 -6.61
N GLY A 464 0.75 -13.98 -7.30
CA GLY A 464 2.23 -13.79 -6.92
C GLY A 464 3.41 -14.40 -7.81
N LEU A 465 4.69 -13.93 -7.97
CA LEU A 465 5.49 -14.25 -9.24
C LEU A 465 7.11 -14.31 -9.29
N MET A 466 8.05 -13.48 -9.94
CA MET A 466 9.44 -12.80 -9.54
C MET A 466 9.63 -11.24 -8.86
N GLY A 467 9.62 -10.60 -7.51
CA GLY A 467 10.36 -10.61 -6.01
C GLY A 467 11.97 -10.31 -5.41
N MET A 468 12.95 -9.35 -5.78
CA MET A 468 14.13 -8.53 -5.20
C MET A 468 14.00 -6.94 -5.34
N SER A 469 14.87 -6.00 -4.84
CA SER A 469 15.37 -4.69 -5.47
C SER A 469 15.72 -3.42 -4.60
N MET A 470 16.09 -2.21 -5.13
CA MET A 470 16.86 -1.13 -4.40
C MET A 470 16.67 0.42 -4.66
N THR A 471 17.06 1.34 -3.72
CA THR A 471 17.24 2.83 -3.90
C THR A 471 18.61 3.35 -3.40
N ASN A 472 19.21 4.40 -4.00
CA ASN A 472 20.37 5.06 -3.39
C ASN A 472 19.97 6.09 -2.31
N THR A 473 20.90 6.42 -1.42
CA THR A 473 20.66 7.26 -0.22
C THR A 473 21.91 8.09 0.14
N SER A 474 21.76 9.10 0.99
CA SER A 474 22.86 9.97 1.45
C SER A 474 24.08 9.18 1.95
N PRO A 475 25.32 9.61 1.61
CA PRO A 475 26.53 8.85 1.92
C PRO A 475 26.76 8.70 3.43
N ILE A 476 26.79 7.46 3.90
CA ILE A 476 26.95 7.07 5.31
C ILE A 476 27.61 5.68 5.49
N MET A 477 27.88 4.95 4.41
CA MET A 477 28.60 3.68 4.40
C MET A 477 29.98 3.83 3.75
N THR A 478 30.97 3.19 4.34
CA THR A 478 32.36 3.18 3.86
C THR A 478 32.61 2.10 2.81
N PRO A 479 33.28 2.43 1.69
CA PRO A 479 33.86 1.44 0.79
C PRO A 479 34.86 0.51 1.48
N THR A 480 35.05 -0.69 0.94
CA THR A 480 36.07 -1.62 1.47
C THR A 480 37.47 -0.98 1.43
N ARG A 481 38.16 -0.96 2.57
CA ARG A 481 39.44 -0.26 2.82
C ARG A 481 39.39 1.28 2.75
N SER A 482 38.20 1.89 2.75
CA SER A 482 38.03 3.34 2.94
C SER A 482 37.79 3.69 4.42
N LYS A 483 38.30 4.85 4.84
CA LYS A 483 37.90 5.51 6.09
C LYS A 483 36.75 6.52 5.91
N GLU A 484 36.43 6.88 4.67
CA GLU A 484 35.43 7.89 4.31
C GLU A 484 34.16 7.23 3.77
N ALA A 485 32.99 7.72 4.22
CA ALA A 485 31.69 7.29 3.72
C ALA A 485 31.42 7.84 2.32
N ALA A 486 31.09 6.96 1.37
CA ALA A 486 30.90 7.31 -0.03
C ALA A 486 29.61 6.76 -0.66
N LEU A 487 28.94 5.80 -0.02
CA LEU A 487 27.68 5.21 -0.47
C LEU A 487 26.65 5.30 0.67
N GLY A 488 25.36 5.20 0.38
CA GLY A 488 24.34 5.23 1.43
C GLY A 488 24.09 3.87 2.09
N THR A 489 23.05 3.81 2.94
CA THR A 489 22.46 2.54 3.43
C THR A 489 21.82 1.71 2.32
N ASN A 490 21.51 2.34 1.19
CA ASN A 490 21.19 1.77 -0.11
C ASN A 490 20.32 0.49 -0.04
N PRO A 491 19.11 0.56 0.56
CA PRO A 491 18.35 -0.63 0.96
C PRO A 491 17.89 -1.48 -0.23
N ILE A 492 17.85 -2.80 -0.01
CA ILE A 492 17.47 -3.82 -1.00
C ILE A 492 16.37 -4.74 -0.45
N SER A 493 15.42 -5.18 -1.27
CA SER A 493 14.43 -6.23 -0.99
C SER A 493 14.76 -7.55 -1.64
N PHE A 494 14.15 -8.61 -1.10
CA PHE A 494 13.71 -9.83 -1.77
C PHE A 494 12.43 -10.33 -1.10
N ALA A 495 11.72 -11.20 -1.81
CA ALA A 495 10.31 -11.43 -1.71
C ALA A 495 9.92 -12.68 -2.54
N ALA A 496 8.99 -13.53 -2.11
CA ALA A 496 8.71 -14.73 -2.90
C ALA A 496 7.35 -15.42 -2.65
N PRO A 497 6.93 -16.30 -3.57
CA PRO A 497 5.83 -17.23 -3.41
C PRO A 497 6.08 -18.29 -2.39
N ALA A 498 5.00 -18.75 -1.79
CA ALA A 498 4.74 -20.17 -1.65
C ALA A 498 3.22 -20.39 -1.82
N ASN A 499 2.81 -21.65 -1.83
CA ASN A 499 1.41 -22.03 -1.80
C ASN A 499 0.75 -21.60 -0.47
N ASN A 500 -0.58 -21.63 -0.42
CA ASN A 500 -1.37 -21.41 0.80
C ASN A 500 -1.16 -20.05 1.50
N GLY A 501 -0.70 -19.02 0.77
CA GLY A 501 -0.42 -17.69 1.31
C GLY A 501 0.92 -17.55 2.03
N ASP A 502 1.75 -18.61 2.08
CA ASP A 502 3.13 -18.50 2.52
C ASP A 502 4.01 -17.80 1.46
N SER A 503 5.19 -17.32 1.87
CA SER A 503 5.96 -16.31 1.15
C SER A 503 7.34 -16.05 1.83
N PHE A 504 8.41 -15.65 1.12
CA PHE A 504 9.78 -15.36 1.66
C PHE A 504 10.13 -13.86 1.54
N VAL A 505 10.57 -13.16 2.60
CA VAL A 505 10.79 -11.69 2.84
C VAL A 505 12.28 -11.36 2.98
N LEU A 506 12.76 -10.12 2.77
CA LEU A 506 14.17 -9.75 3.05
C LEU A 506 14.41 -8.26 3.35
N ASP A 507 14.10 -7.75 4.57
CA ASP A 507 14.47 -6.35 4.94
C ASP A 507 15.94 -6.16 5.29
N MET A 508 16.64 -5.49 4.38
CA MET A 508 18.05 -5.16 4.57
C MET A 508 18.44 -3.82 3.93
N ALA A 509 19.21 -3.07 4.72
CA ALA A 509 20.18 -2.14 4.18
C ALA A 509 21.39 -2.93 3.62
N THR A 510 22.18 -2.33 2.74
CA THR A 510 23.48 -2.89 2.34
C THR A 510 24.57 -2.67 3.39
N THR A 511 24.25 -1.97 4.48
CA THR A 511 25.06 -1.85 5.71
C THR A 511 24.78 -2.99 6.68
N ALA A 512 25.73 -3.28 7.58
CA ALA A 512 25.52 -4.25 8.66
C ALA A 512 24.41 -3.86 9.63
N VAL A 513 24.04 -2.57 9.66
CA VAL A 513 22.95 -2.03 10.47
C VAL A 513 22.36 -0.76 9.84
N ALA A 514 21.09 -0.47 10.08
CA ALA A 514 20.50 0.85 9.81
C ALA A 514 20.87 1.87 10.91
N VAL A 515 21.14 3.13 10.54
CA VAL A 515 21.60 4.19 11.47
C VAL A 515 20.73 4.37 12.70
N GLY A 516 19.40 4.25 12.57
CA GLY A 516 18.46 4.35 13.71
C GLY A 516 18.66 3.31 14.80
N LYS A 517 19.24 2.13 14.50
CA LYS A 517 19.62 1.14 15.54
C LYS A 517 20.87 1.57 16.31
N ILE A 518 21.82 2.27 15.66
CA ILE A 518 22.95 2.93 16.35
C ILE A 518 22.43 4.09 17.19
N GLU A 519 21.47 4.87 16.68
CA GLU A 519 20.85 5.95 17.45
C GLU A 519 20.12 5.43 18.69
N ILE A 520 19.37 4.31 18.59
CA ILE A 520 18.77 3.64 19.75
C ILE A 520 19.84 3.17 20.74
N LYS A 521 20.96 2.61 20.27
CA LYS A 521 22.11 2.25 21.12
C LYS A 521 22.73 3.48 21.80
N LYS A 522 22.84 4.61 21.10
CA LYS A 522 23.35 5.90 21.61
C LYS A 522 22.43 6.46 22.69
N ARG A 523 21.13 6.54 22.42
CA ARG A 523 20.08 6.96 23.37
C ARG A 523 20.02 6.08 24.63
N LYS A 524 20.31 4.78 24.52
CA LYS A 524 20.38 3.83 25.66
C LYS A 524 21.76 3.73 26.32
N ASN A 525 22.78 4.36 25.75
CA ASN A 525 24.19 4.21 26.14
C ASN A 525 24.66 2.73 26.20
N GLU A 526 24.16 1.91 25.27
CA GLU A 526 24.51 0.50 25.10
C GLU A 526 25.54 0.33 23.97
N PRO A 527 26.51 -0.61 24.07
CA PRO A 527 27.45 -0.85 22.98
C PRO A 527 26.77 -1.39 21.71
N CYS A 528 27.26 -0.92 20.57
CA CYS A 528 27.03 -1.50 19.25
C CYS A 528 27.83 -2.81 19.11
N PRO A 529 27.27 -3.87 18.49
CA PRO A 529 28.03 -5.02 18.01
C PRO A 529 29.21 -4.60 17.11
N ILE A 530 30.32 -5.33 17.23
CA ILE A 530 31.49 -5.15 16.39
C ILE A 530 31.14 -5.38 14.91
N GLY A 531 31.65 -4.52 14.02
CA GLY A 531 31.34 -4.59 12.60
C GLY A 531 30.04 -3.88 12.16
N TRP A 532 29.42 -3.07 13.03
CA TRP A 532 28.32 -2.17 12.63
C TRP A 532 28.80 -0.83 12.04
N ALA A 533 29.91 -0.28 12.55
CA ALA A 533 30.44 1.02 12.17
C ALA A 533 31.96 1.09 12.43
N GLN A 534 32.58 2.16 11.93
CA GLN A 534 33.99 2.50 12.14
C GLN A 534 34.15 3.96 12.61
N ASP A 535 35.30 4.27 13.22
CA ASP A 535 35.75 5.64 13.49
C ASP A 535 36.26 6.35 12.20
N VAL A 536 36.73 7.59 12.34
CA VAL A 536 37.21 8.43 11.23
C VAL A 536 38.64 8.09 10.78
N GLU A 537 39.33 7.25 11.54
CA GLU A 537 40.61 6.61 11.22
C GLU A 537 40.40 5.32 10.39
N GLY A 538 39.28 4.63 10.59
CA GLY A 538 38.85 3.42 9.88
C GLY A 538 38.80 2.14 10.72
N ASN A 539 38.94 2.22 12.05
CA ASN A 539 38.89 1.08 12.94
C ASN A 539 37.44 0.70 13.28
N PRO A 540 37.07 -0.59 13.41
CA PRO A 540 35.73 -0.98 13.83
C PRO A 540 35.44 -0.55 15.28
N VAL A 541 34.30 0.11 15.51
CA VAL A 541 33.91 0.63 16.84
C VAL A 541 32.69 -0.06 17.43
N THR A 542 32.63 -0.10 18.76
CA THR A 542 31.48 -0.56 19.55
C THR A 542 30.84 0.54 20.40
N ASP A 543 31.48 1.71 20.52
CA ASP A 543 30.88 2.87 21.19
C ASP A 543 29.80 3.48 20.28
N PRO A 544 28.55 3.66 20.77
CA PRO A 544 27.44 4.12 19.93
C PRO A 544 27.46 5.63 19.66
N HIS A 545 28.19 6.42 20.45
CA HIS A 545 28.37 7.85 20.18
C HIS A 545 29.39 8.03 19.06
N VAL A 546 30.56 7.39 19.18
CA VAL A 546 31.61 7.41 18.14
C VAL A 546 31.07 6.85 16.82
N ALA A 547 30.34 5.73 16.87
CA ALA A 547 29.73 5.10 15.68
C ALA A 547 28.71 5.99 14.97
N PHE A 548 27.99 6.84 15.71
CA PHE A 548 27.02 7.78 15.13
C PHE A 548 27.71 9.04 14.60
N ASP A 549 28.64 9.61 15.38
CA ASP A 549 29.26 10.90 15.11
C ASP A 549 30.32 10.81 13.98
N ALA A 550 30.94 9.63 13.79
CA ALA A 550 31.78 9.34 12.62
C ALA A 550 30.97 9.21 11.32
N GLY A 551 29.67 8.91 11.38
CA GLY A 551 28.81 8.75 10.20
C GLY A 551 29.26 7.66 9.21
N CYS A 552 30.00 6.65 9.71
CA CYS A 552 30.67 5.64 8.89
C CYS A 552 30.17 4.23 9.27
N LEU A 553 29.01 3.85 8.75
CA LEU A 553 28.46 2.50 8.85
C LEU A 553 29.33 1.52 8.06
N MET A 554 29.55 0.33 8.61
CA MET A 554 30.17 -0.75 7.85
C MET A 554 29.16 -1.40 6.90
N PRO A 555 29.62 -1.91 5.74
CA PRO A 555 28.80 -2.72 4.85
C PRO A 555 28.27 -4.01 5.52
N LEU A 556 27.27 -4.63 4.92
CA LEU A 556 26.79 -5.97 5.29
C LEU A 556 27.95 -6.98 5.19
N GLY A 557 28.23 -7.67 6.30
CA GLY A 557 29.43 -8.48 6.48
C GLY A 557 30.56 -7.75 7.21
N GLY A 558 30.38 -6.49 7.62
CA GLY A 558 31.31 -5.74 8.47
C GLY A 558 32.63 -5.44 7.77
N SER A 559 33.73 -5.97 8.34
CA SER A 559 35.08 -5.85 7.80
C SER A 559 35.31 -6.73 6.56
N GLU A 560 36.38 -6.48 5.80
CA GLU A 560 36.79 -7.32 4.67
C GLU A 560 36.95 -8.81 5.09
N ASN A 561 37.60 -9.06 6.22
CA ASN A 561 37.82 -10.40 6.80
C ASN A 561 36.52 -11.15 7.14
N THR A 562 35.41 -10.42 7.34
CA THR A 562 34.08 -10.96 7.65
C THR A 562 33.13 -10.91 6.44
N SER A 563 33.68 -10.73 5.22
CA SER A 563 32.98 -10.61 3.93
C SER A 563 32.24 -9.27 3.68
N GLY A 564 32.59 -8.19 4.38
CA GLY A 564 32.01 -6.85 4.16
C GLY A 564 32.09 -6.32 2.72
N TYR A 565 33.05 -6.82 1.93
CA TYR A 565 33.12 -6.52 0.49
C TYR A 565 31.85 -6.92 -0.29
N LYS A 566 31.04 -7.87 0.23
CA LYS A 566 29.75 -8.27 -0.35
C LYS A 566 28.70 -7.19 -0.16
N GLY A 567 28.54 -6.68 1.07
CA GLY A 567 27.67 -5.52 1.32
C GLY A 567 28.11 -4.28 0.56
N TYR A 568 29.41 -4.07 0.42
CA TYR A 568 29.95 -2.96 -0.38
C TYR A 568 29.62 -3.12 -1.87
N GLY A 569 29.81 -4.32 -2.43
CA GLY A 569 29.44 -4.64 -3.81
C GLY A 569 27.93 -4.46 -4.06
N LEU A 570 27.08 -4.89 -3.12
CA LEU A 570 25.64 -4.65 -3.20
C LEU A 570 25.31 -3.16 -3.18
N ALA A 571 25.87 -2.38 -2.24
CA ALA A 571 25.64 -0.94 -2.17
C ALA A 571 26.11 -0.21 -3.45
N GLY A 572 27.22 -0.66 -4.05
CA GLY A 572 27.74 -0.15 -5.31
C GLY A 572 26.87 -0.52 -6.50
N MET A 573 26.30 -1.74 -6.53
CA MET A 573 25.28 -2.14 -7.49
C MET A 573 24.05 -1.24 -7.39
N VAL A 574 23.54 -0.97 -6.17
CA VAL A 574 22.46 0.01 -5.94
C VAL A 574 22.85 1.38 -6.47
N GLU A 575 24.06 1.85 -6.22
CA GLU A 575 24.52 3.19 -6.66
C GLU A 575 24.63 3.30 -8.19
N ILE A 576 25.13 2.25 -8.85
CA ILE A 576 25.22 2.15 -10.32
C ILE A 576 23.83 2.15 -10.94
N LEU A 577 22.90 1.42 -10.33
CA LEU A 577 21.54 1.29 -10.82
C LEU A 577 20.75 2.57 -10.56
N CYS A 578 20.50 2.89 -9.30
CA CYS A 578 19.74 4.05 -8.87
C CYS A 578 20.39 5.36 -9.28
N GLY A 579 21.58 5.65 -8.78
CA GLY A 579 22.22 6.94 -9.01
C GLY A 579 22.66 7.11 -10.47
N ILE A 580 23.48 6.20 -10.98
CA ILE A 580 24.12 6.36 -12.29
C ILE A 580 23.14 6.04 -13.44
N SER A 581 22.41 4.92 -13.38
CA SER A 581 21.58 4.45 -14.50
C SER A 581 20.22 5.14 -14.60
N ALA A 582 19.71 5.73 -13.51
CA ALA A 582 18.63 6.71 -13.60
C ALA A 582 19.13 8.12 -13.99
N GLY A 583 20.42 8.41 -13.92
CA GLY A 583 20.93 9.77 -14.16
C GLY A 583 20.53 10.77 -13.07
N SER A 584 20.61 10.33 -11.81
CA SER A 584 20.42 11.09 -10.57
C SER A 584 21.76 11.50 -9.93
N LYS A 585 21.72 12.19 -8.79
CA LYS A 585 22.89 12.30 -7.91
C LYS A 585 23.27 10.91 -7.39
N PHE A 586 24.58 10.70 -7.26
CA PHE A 586 25.16 9.43 -6.83
C PHE A 586 26.34 9.65 -5.90
N SER A 587 26.55 8.71 -4.97
CA SER A 587 27.66 8.70 -4.02
C SER A 587 27.73 10.04 -3.25
N THR A 588 28.92 10.62 -3.10
CA THR A 588 29.16 11.90 -2.40
C THR A 588 28.49 13.13 -3.03
N LYS A 589 27.82 12.98 -4.18
CA LYS A 589 27.00 14.05 -4.79
C LYS A 589 25.58 14.10 -4.20
N VAL A 590 25.09 13.04 -3.57
CA VAL A 590 23.78 13.04 -2.89
C VAL A 590 23.87 13.90 -1.63
N ARG A 591 22.86 14.74 -1.37
CA ARG A 591 22.85 15.64 -0.21
C ARG A 591 23.00 14.86 1.11
N LYS A 592 23.74 15.40 2.08
CA LYS A 592 23.79 14.83 3.44
C LYS A 592 22.41 14.91 4.11
N TRP A 593 22.08 13.90 4.89
CA TRP A 593 20.74 13.73 5.45
C TRP A 593 20.48 14.67 6.63
N ALA A 594 19.58 15.64 6.44
CA ALA A 594 18.82 16.36 7.48
C ALA A 594 19.59 16.98 8.69
N HIS A 595 20.89 17.29 8.58
CA HIS A 595 21.69 17.88 9.67
C HIS A 595 22.58 19.07 9.25
N SER A 596 22.48 19.55 8.00
CA SER A 596 23.44 20.53 7.46
C SER A 596 22.83 21.71 6.68
N GLY A 597 21.60 22.12 7.00
CA GLY A 597 20.96 23.35 6.49
C GLY A 597 20.95 23.52 4.95
N ASN A 598 20.92 22.41 4.21
CA ASN A 598 21.18 22.40 2.77
C ASN A 598 19.88 22.27 1.97
N THR A 599 19.36 23.40 1.49
CA THR A 599 18.08 23.52 0.76
C THR A 599 18.19 23.15 -0.73
N SER A 600 18.96 22.12 -1.09
CA SER A 600 19.03 21.60 -2.46
C SER A 600 18.26 20.29 -2.61
N GLU A 601 17.71 20.02 -3.81
CA GLU A 601 17.01 18.76 -4.15
C GLU A 601 17.81 17.53 -3.68
N ALA A 602 17.16 16.50 -3.16
CA ALA A 602 17.86 15.25 -2.84
C ALA A 602 18.39 14.57 -4.11
N ASP A 603 17.58 14.57 -5.17
CA ASP A 603 17.81 13.86 -6.44
C ASP A 603 18.28 12.41 -6.22
N LEU A 604 17.51 11.67 -5.43
CA LEU A 604 17.71 10.24 -5.24
C LEU A 604 17.23 9.49 -6.49
N GLY A 605 18.04 8.52 -6.88
CA GLY A 605 17.70 7.53 -7.87
C GLY A 605 17.03 6.31 -7.24
N GLN A 606 16.18 5.63 -8.00
CA GLN A 606 15.44 4.43 -7.62
C GLN A 606 15.50 3.46 -8.84
N VAL A 607 15.65 2.12 -8.65
CA VAL A 607 15.78 1.17 -9.80
C VAL A 607 15.24 -0.23 -9.56
N PHE A 608 14.46 -0.76 -10.52
CA PHE A 608 13.79 -2.05 -10.35
C PHE A 608 13.32 -2.89 -11.66
N ILE A 609 13.19 -4.28 -11.65
CA ILE A 609 13.29 -5.32 -12.78
C ILE A 609 12.36 -6.67 -13.07
N ALA A 610 11.23 -7.05 -12.41
CA ALA A 610 10.55 -8.41 -12.08
C ALA A 610 10.22 -9.69 -13.00
N ILE A 611 10.91 -10.85 -12.85
CA ILE A 611 11.17 -11.89 -13.90
C ILE A 611 10.46 -13.32 -13.87
N ASP A 612 9.14 -13.43 -14.09
CA ASP A 612 8.17 -14.58 -14.22
C ASP A 612 8.62 -16.02 -13.93
N PRO A 613 8.11 -16.65 -12.85
CA PRO A 613 8.15 -18.10 -12.71
C PRO A 613 7.44 -18.92 -13.81
N ASN A 614 6.35 -18.44 -14.39
CA ASN A 614 5.48 -19.14 -15.34
C ASN A 614 5.95 -19.06 -16.81
N CYS A 615 6.60 -17.98 -17.23
CA CYS A 615 7.37 -17.92 -18.49
C CYS A 615 8.77 -18.53 -18.34
N PHE A 616 9.22 -18.75 -17.09
CA PHE A 616 10.26 -19.73 -16.77
C PHE A 616 9.64 -21.12 -16.47
N ALA A 617 10.28 -21.91 -15.60
CA ALA A 617 9.90 -23.30 -15.38
C ALA A 617 8.57 -23.43 -14.60
N PRO A 618 7.55 -24.15 -15.12
CA PRO A 618 6.26 -24.32 -14.43
C PRO A 618 6.42 -25.00 -13.06
N GLY A 619 5.46 -24.80 -12.16
CA GLY A 619 5.51 -25.35 -10.78
C GLY A 619 6.48 -24.60 -9.85
N PHE A 620 6.62 -23.29 -10.02
CA PHE A 620 7.51 -22.50 -9.16
C PHE A 620 7.04 -22.42 -7.70
N THR A 621 5.75 -22.13 -7.46
CA THR A 621 5.23 -22.04 -6.08
C THR A 621 5.50 -23.31 -5.31
N ASP A 622 5.35 -24.47 -5.94
CA ASP A 622 5.59 -25.76 -5.32
C ASP A 622 7.04 -25.89 -4.87
N ARG A 623 8.00 -25.58 -5.75
CA ARG A 623 9.44 -25.60 -5.44
C ARG A 623 9.84 -24.60 -4.36
N LEU A 624 9.21 -23.42 -4.29
CA LEU A 624 9.55 -22.48 -3.23
C LEU A 624 8.78 -22.71 -1.91
N SER A 625 7.60 -23.34 -1.98
CA SER A 625 6.95 -23.91 -0.79
C SER A 625 7.82 -25.00 -0.19
N GLU A 626 8.37 -25.88 -1.04
CA GLU A 626 9.34 -26.89 -0.67
C GLU A 626 10.59 -26.25 -0.06
N MET A 627 11.19 -25.23 -0.69
CA MET A 627 12.34 -24.49 -0.14
C MET A 627 12.05 -23.86 1.23
N ASN A 628 10.94 -23.12 1.37
CA ASN A 628 10.54 -22.49 2.64
C ASN A 628 10.32 -23.55 3.72
N ASN A 629 9.70 -24.68 3.39
CA ASN A 629 9.46 -25.77 4.32
C ASN A 629 10.76 -26.49 4.69
N ILE A 630 11.70 -26.69 3.77
CA ILE A 630 13.06 -27.21 4.06
C ILE A 630 13.78 -26.28 5.04
N CYS A 631 13.70 -24.96 4.85
CA CYS A 631 14.26 -24.00 5.79
C CYS A 631 13.60 -24.10 7.18
N ARG A 632 12.27 -24.04 7.29
CA ARG A 632 11.57 -24.08 8.60
C ARG A 632 11.64 -25.42 9.33
N SER A 633 11.77 -26.53 8.59
CA SER A 633 11.90 -27.89 9.14
C SER A 633 13.35 -28.30 9.43
N SER A 634 14.33 -27.47 9.06
CA SER A 634 15.73 -27.69 9.41
C SER A 634 15.94 -27.74 10.93
N SER A 635 16.88 -28.59 11.38
CA SER A 635 17.19 -28.79 12.79
C SER A 635 17.53 -27.47 13.49
N ARG A 636 16.72 -27.11 14.50
CA ARG A 636 16.93 -25.90 15.30
C ARG A 636 18.22 -26.02 16.12
N ILE A 637 18.95 -24.92 16.25
CA ILE A 637 20.13 -24.81 17.13
C ILE A 637 19.69 -24.69 18.60
N ASP A 638 18.59 -23.96 18.84
CA ASP A 638 17.90 -23.87 20.12
C ASP A 638 16.46 -24.42 19.92
N PRO A 639 16.03 -25.47 20.66
CA PRO A 639 14.69 -26.04 20.51
C PRO A 639 13.54 -25.01 20.62
N GLU A 640 13.70 -23.98 21.46
CA GLU A 640 12.66 -22.98 21.75
C GLU A 640 12.58 -21.90 20.66
N VAL A 641 13.62 -21.75 19.82
CA VAL A 641 13.68 -20.73 18.76
C VAL A 641 13.44 -21.37 17.39
N PRO A 642 12.33 -21.07 16.69
CA PRO A 642 12.07 -21.62 15.36
C PRO A 642 13.09 -21.12 14.33
N VAL A 643 13.45 -21.99 13.37
CA VAL A 643 14.17 -21.54 12.17
C VAL A 643 13.19 -20.74 11.34
N LEU A 644 13.43 -19.44 11.24
CA LEU A 644 12.62 -18.53 10.47
C LEU A 644 13.09 -18.52 9.02
N VAL A 645 12.15 -18.68 8.09
CA VAL A 645 12.34 -18.09 6.76
C VAL A 645 12.36 -16.58 6.97
N ALA A 646 13.25 -15.90 6.26
CA ALA A 646 13.30 -14.44 6.30
C ALA A 646 11.87 -13.95 6.02
N GLY A 647 11.28 -13.25 7.01
CA GLY A 647 9.88 -12.83 6.94
C GLY A 647 8.83 -13.39 7.86
N ASP A 648 9.17 -14.47 8.52
CA ASP A 648 8.38 -14.90 9.65
C ASP A 648 8.40 -13.84 10.79
N PRO A 649 9.47 -13.02 11.03
CA PRO A 649 9.43 -11.94 12.03
C PRO A 649 8.34 -10.89 11.77
N GLU A 650 8.23 -10.40 10.53
CA GLU A 650 7.28 -9.36 10.14
C GLU A 650 5.84 -9.86 10.27
N ARG A 651 5.58 -11.12 9.90
CA ARG A 651 4.27 -11.77 10.06
C ARG A 651 3.91 -12.01 11.51
N ILE A 652 4.82 -12.59 12.30
CA ILE A 652 4.62 -12.79 13.75
C ILE A 652 4.38 -11.44 14.45
N HIS A 653 5.01 -10.36 14.01
CA HIS A 653 4.74 -9.03 14.55
C HIS A 653 3.37 -8.49 14.15
N MET A 654 2.93 -8.65 12.89
CA MET A 654 1.57 -8.27 12.47
C MET A 654 0.51 -9.03 13.27
N GLU A 655 0.62 -10.36 13.37
CA GLU A 655 -0.27 -11.17 14.20
C GLU A 655 -0.31 -10.75 15.68
N LYS A 656 0.80 -10.23 16.21
CA LYS A 656 0.87 -9.71 17.59
C LYS A 656 0.09 -8.39 17.71
N ILE A 657 0.25 -7.48 16.76
CA ILE A 657 -0.53 -6.22 16.70
C ILE A 657 -2.02 -6.50 16.54
N ASP A 658 -2.40 -7.49 15.73
CA ASP A 658 -3.80 -7.92 15.57
C ASP A 658 -4.40 -8.45 16.89
N LYS A 659 -3.60 -9.19 17.68
CA LYS A 659 -3.98 -9.70 19.01
C LYS A 659 -4.01 -8.60 20.09
N GLU A 660 -3.18 -7.57 19.96
CA GLU A 660 -3.11 -6.42 20.89
C GLU A 660 -4.12 -5.31 20.56
N GLY A 661 -4.81 -5.40 19.42
CA GLY A 661 -5.92 -4.53 19.04
C GLY A 661 -5.53 -3.20 18.40
N GLY A 662 -4.24 -2.87 18.28
CA GLY A 662 -3.79 -1.63 17.65
C GLY A 662 -2.28 -1.43 17.65
N LEU A 663 -1.84 -0.42 16.89
CA LEU A 663 -0.44 0.03 16.87
C LEU A 663 -0.18 1.00 18.04
N VAL A 664 1.00 0.87 18.64
CA VAL A 664 1.45 1.69 19.77
C VAL A 664 2.29 2.88 19.28
N TYR A 665 1.96 4.08 19.77
CA TYR A 665 2.75 5.30 19.56
C TYR A 665 3.54 5.68 20.82
N SER A 666 4.71 6.30 20.62
CA SER A 666 5.51 6.87 21.71
C SER A 666 5.11 8.31 22.01
N GLU A 667 5.36 8.77 23.24
CA GLU A 667 5.03 10.15 23.65
C GLU A 667 5.63 11.22 22.72
N ASP A 668 6.81 10.98 22.16
CA ASP A 668 7.49 11.93 21.27
C ASP A 668 6.77 12.07 19.93
N GLN A 669 6.11 11.02 19.44
CA GLN A 669 5.27 11.07 18.24
C GLN A 669 4.02 11.92 18.51
N LEU A 670 3.42 11.79 19.70
CA LEU A 670 2.31 12.62 20.14
C LEU A 670 2.71 14.10 20.25
N LYS A 671 3.90 14.40 20.80
CA LYS A 671 4.48 15.76 20.87
C LYS A 671 4.71 16.37 19.47
N THR A 672 5.21 15.60 18.51
CA THR A 672 5.34 16.06 17.11
C THR A 672 3.98 16.40 16.49
N CYS A 673 2.94 15.59 16.70
CA CYS A 673 1.58 15.92 16.25
C CYS A 673 1.05 17.21 16.87
N GLU A 674 1.26 17.42 18.17
CA GLU A 674 0.85 18.64 18.89
C GLU A 674 1.62 19.89 18.42
N ASN A 675 2.91 19.75 18.08
CA ASN A 675 3.71 20.85 17.53
C ASN A 675 3.30 21.18 16.10
N LEU A 676 2.98 20.17 15.28
CA LEU A 676 2.53 20.37 13.90
C LEU A 676 1.19 21.10 13.84
N SER A 677 0.23 20.75 14.71
CA SER A 677 -1.07 21.44 14.73
C SER A 677 -0.94 22.93 15.06
N LYS A 678 -0.04 23.27 16.00
CA LYS A 678 0.32 24.67 16.32
C LYS A 678 0.96 25.36 15.11
N LYS A 679 1.88 24.70 14.39
CA LYS A 679 2.57 25.25 13.20
C LYS A 679 1.60 25.56 12.06
N LEU A 680 0.58 24.71 11.85
CA LEU A 680 -0.42 24.86 10.79
C LEU A 680 -1.68 25.62 11.22
N ASN A 681 -1.74 26.12 12.47
CA ASN A 681 -2.91 26.78 13.06
C ASN A 681 -4.22 25.96 12.97
N VAL A 682 -4.12 24.64 13.11
CA VAL A 682 -5.26 23.71 13.17
C VAL A 682 -5.44 23.19 14.61
N GLN A 683 -6.63 22.69 14.93
CA GLN A 683 -6.86 22.05 16.23
C GLN A 683 -5.96 20.80 16.37
N PRO A 684 -5.31 20.58 17.53
CA PRO A 684 -4.52 19.37 17.78
C PRO A 684 -5.34 18.09 17.62
N LEU A 685 -4.66 16.98 17.32
CA LEU A 685 -5.27 15.66 17.30
C LEU A 685 -5.95 15.44 18.66
N LYS A 686 -7.28 15.23 18.64
CA LYS A 686 -8.01 14.80 19.82
C LYS A 686 -7.82 13.31 20.02
N PHE A 687 -7.94 12.92 21.27
CA PHE A 687 -7.24 11.77 21.81
C PHE A 687 -8.13 11.09 22.87
N VAL A 688 -8.59 9.87 22.56
CA VAL A 688 -9.42 9.00 23.42
C VAL A 688 -8.68 7.72 23.80
#